data_AF-A0A060ZRY6-F1
#
_entry.id   AF-A0A060ZRY6-F1
#
_cell.length_a   1.000
_cell.length_b   1.000
_cell.length_c   1.000
_cell.angle_alpha   90.00
_cell.angle_beta   90.00
_cell.angle_gamma   90.00
#
_symmetry.space_group_name_H-M   'P 1'
#
loop_
_entity.id
_entity.type
_entity.pdbx_description
1 polymer ?
#
loop_
_entity_poly.entity_id
_entity_poly.type
_entity_poly.pdbx_seq_one_letter_code
_entity_poly.pdbx_strand_id
1 'polypeptide(L)'
;MPRTLAEELRTRPDDALAALLQARPDLLSPVPNDLTQLATRAGTRASVVRAVERLDRFAQQTAEALAVAPDPCPYETLRDLLTGDEGAEEAGGTGDARGTDELQGPGGVGGAGGAGGTGGTRGAGGAGSAQPPGHASAAGAASGVGAASGSSAPQGRGPASPAEIASGTRPGSAARPDSAAGPDPATGATGTAAGVGAPLRAEERAAIVAELPRAVATLREQALIWGGDDRLRLVRTARELLAPSPTSPSPTGLGPTVQEATSGMSPGRLQELLAAAGQSPTHDPVTAAAALAELFRDRARMTALLDGAPAGAAAVLAKLTWGPPYGETSVASPTPPVGWLLDHGLLLPSGPRNVVLPREVALHLRHGRAHRAPEPFAPPLSPTTEHDPQVVDNTAAGQTFTALATVEELLGQWETAGPPVLRAGGLSVRDLKRTAVALDVSEPVAAFWIELAYAAGLLASDGETDERYAPTPAYDDWLRLPAEERWARLAAAWLPATRTSSLVGGRDSRGRTLAALGPELDRSPAPEVRRRVLELLATLPHGAAASPDVLLARLRWERPTGHRGAPAPTASTPGAAAPSGSSPGTASSAATWYSAAVPGAASAAASPTAASPIGEDLRSRLARWAVTEAEMLGVTGRGALSAHGRALLERHPDEPTAAESELASAQAARLLAPLLPDPLDHVLLQADLTAVAPGPLERPLAETLGILADVESKGGATVYRFTPESVRRALDAGRTADDVHTFLAAHSRTPVPQPLAYLVDDVARKHGRLRIGAASAYLRCDDDTLLAEILADRRSAGLRLRRLAPTVLAAQAPPDTLLEGLRAMGYAPAAESAEGDVLVSRAEAQRTPPRRPPVPVPEGPPVPDTALLGAAVRAIRAGDLAATAPHKPTVAAEAGPETASGPETASGSRPRAGAGAGAGSGAEVRARSGSGSGSGSAASGDRLPRTTSADTLATMQAAALTGSNVWIGYVNANGAATQRVIAPVRVEGGFVTAYDHTADEVRTYPLHRITGAAELAEDAT
;
A
#
# COMPACT_ATOMS: atom_id res chain seq x y z
N MET A 1 5.52 41.52 6.68
CA MET A 1 4.65 40.67 5.86
C MET A 1 5.42 40.22 4.63
N PRO A 2 5.63 38.90 4.45
CA PRO A 2 6.33 38.36 3.30
C PRO A 2 5.54 38.56 1.99
N ARG A 3 6.26 38.74 0.88
CA ARG A 3 5.72 38.87 -0.49
C ARG A 3 5.91 37.61 -1.33
N THR A 4 6.64 36.63 -0.82
CA THR A 4 6.94 35.35 -1.47
C THR A 4 7.00 34.22 -0.44
N LEU A 5 6.83 32.97 -0.90
CA LEU A 5 7.03 31.79 -0.05
C LEU A 5 8.46 31.71 0.52
N ALA A 6 9.48 32.19 -0.19
CA ALA A 6 10.86 32.22 0.30
C ALA A 6 11.03 33.21 1.48
N GLU A 7 10.37 34.37 1.45
CA GLU A 7 10.32 35.30 2.59
C GLU A 7 9.55 34.72 3.78
N GLU A 8 8.45 33.99 3.53
CA GLU A 8 7.70 33.27 4.58
C GLU A 8 8.60 32.23 5.28
N LEU A 9 9.25 31.35 4.52
CA LEU A 9 10.14 30.31 5.06
C LEU A 9 11.32 30.89 5.87
N ARG A 10 11.86 32.05 5.48
CA ARG A 10 12.89 32.76 6.26
C ARG A 10 12.44 33.12 7.67
N THR A 11 11.16 33.47 7.86
CA THR A 11 10.61 33.88 9.16
C THR A 11 10.24 32.73 10.10
N ARG A 12 10.25 31.47 9.63
CA ARG A 12 9.98 30.30 10.47
C ARG A 12 11.15 30.01 11.42
N PRO A 13 10.92 29.44 12.62
CA PRO A 13 11.99 28.86 13.44
C PRO A 13 12.53 27.58 12.79
N ASP A 14 13.73 27.15 13.20
CA ASP A 14 14.41 25.98 12.63
C ASP A 14 13.64 24.67 12.88
N ASP A 15 12.97 24.54 14.02
CA ASP A 15 12.09 23.39 14.32
C ASP A 15 10.92 23.27 13.33
N ALA A 16 10.38 24.41 12.87
CA ALA A 16 9.31 24.44 11.86
C ALA A 16 9.82 24.21 10.43
N LEU A 17 11.12 24.42 10.17
CA LEU A 17 11.77 23.97 8.94
C LEU A 17 12.05 22.46 8.99
N ALA A 18 12.50 21.93 10.13
CA ALA A 18 12.65 20.49 10.34
C ALA A 18 11.30 19.76 10.20
N ALA A 19 10.21 20.30 10.77
CA ALA A 19 8.86 19.77 10.61
C ALA A 19 8.37 19.78 9.15
N LEU A 20 8.64 20.85 8.39
CA LEU A 20 8.35 20.91 6.95
C LEU A 20 9.10 19.82 6.17
N LEU A 21 10.40 19.64 6.45
CA LEU A 21 11.26 18.66 5.79
C LEU A 21 10.90 17.21 6.19
N GLN A 22 10.39 16.99 7.41
CA GLN A 22 9.84 15.72 7.87
C GLN A 22 8.48 15.39 7.23
N ALA A 23 7.62 16.39 7.03
CA ALA A 23 6.33 16.22 6.34
C ALA A 23 6.48 16.07 4.82
N ARG A 24 7.56 16.63 4.24
CA ARG A 24 7.91 16.55 2.82
C ARG A 24 9.38 16.13 2.61
N PRO A 25 9.75 14.85 2.89
CA PRO A 25 11.11 14.34 2.66
C PRO A 25 11.59 14.47 1.21
N ASP A 26 10.65 14.54 0.26
CA ASP A 26 10.88 14.85 -1.15
C ASP A 26 11.55 16.22 -1.42
N LEU A 27 11.64 17.11 -0.42
CA LEU A 27 12.39 18.37 -0.53
C LEU A 27 13.90 18.21 -0.27
N LEU A 28 14.33 17.12 0.38
CA LEU A 28 15.69 16.87 0.87
C LEU A 28 16.64 16.19 -0.12
N SER A 29 16.17 15.74 -1.30
CA SER A 29 17.00 14.98 -2.26
C SER A 29 17.21 15.73 -3.58
N PRO A 30 18.43 16.19 -3.92
CA PRO A 30 19.57 16.41 -2.99
C PRO A 30 19.21 17.51 -1.96
N VAL A 31 20.05 17.81 -0.97
CA VAL A 31 19.73 18.86 0.03
C VAL A 31 19.55 20.23 -0.67
N PRO A 32 18.63 21.12 -0.24
CA PRO A 32 18.55 22.47 -0.80
C PRO A 32 19.71 23.36 -0.31
N ASN A 33 20.24 24.19 -1.19
CA ASN A 33 21.32 25.12 -0.83
C ASN A 33 20.82 26.34 -0.05
N ASP A 34 19.60 26.81 -0.32
CA ASP A 34 19.02 28.00 0.32
C ASP A 34 17.48 27.94 0.39
N LEU A 35 16.86 28.89 1.11
CA LEU A 35 15.41 28.92 1.34
C LEU A 35 14.58 29.32 0.10
N THR A 36 15.20 29.96 -0.89
CA THR A 36 14.61 30.22 -2.22
C THR A 36 14.55 28.94 -3.04
N GLN A 37 15.61 28.12 -3.00
CA GLN A 37 15.61 26.80 -3.64
C GLN A 37 14.61 25.86 -2.96
N LEU A 38 14.54 25.85 -1.62
CA LEU A 38 13.52 25.11 -0.85
C LEU A 38 12.09 25.53 -1.25
N ALA A 39 11.80 26.84 -1.27
CA ALA A 39 10.51 27.36 -1.70
C ALA A 39 10.17 26.99 -3.15
N THR A 40 11.16 27.01 -4.05
CA THR A 40 11.00 26.62 -5.46
C THR A 40 10.65 25.14 -5.59
N ARG A 41 11.36 24.26 -4.88
CA ARG A 41 11.05 22.81 -4.85
C ARG A 41 9.70 22.52 -4.23
N ALA A 42 9.34 23.19 -3.14
CA ALA A 42 8.03 23.09 -2.50
C ALA A 42 6.87 23.54 -3.41
N GLY A 43 7.15 24.37 -4.42
CA GLY A 43 6.21 24.75 -5.48
C GLY A 43 6.15 23.81 -6.69
N THR A 44 6.99 22.77 -6.79
CA THR A 44 6.98 21.85 -7.95
C THR A 44 5.75 20.95 -7.98
N ARG A 45 5.25 20.61 -9.18
CA ARG A 45 4.02 19.81 -9.34
C ARG A 45 4.11 18.44 -8.65
N ALA A 46 5.26 17.77 -8.74
CA ALA A 46 5.51 16.50 -8.07
C ALA A 46 5.38 16.61 -6.55
N SER A 47 6.15 17.51 -5.93
CA SER A 47 6.16 17.69 -4.48
C SER A 47 4.83 18.23 -3.94
N VAL A 48 4.12 19.07 -4.70
CA VAL A 48 2.77 19.55 -4.34
C VAL A 48 1.73 18.42 -4.41
N VAL A 49 1.77 17.55 -5.44
CA VAL A 49 0.88 16.38 -5.50
C VAL A 49 1.11 15.47 -4.29
N ARG A 50 2.36 15.18 -3.94
CA ARG A 50 2.72 14.35 -2.76
C ARG A 50 2.24 14.96 -1.44
N ALA A 51 2.30 16.28 -1.29
CA ALA A 51 1.77 16.98 -0.13
C ALA A 51 0.23 16.89 -0.07
N VAL A 52 -0.46 17.16 -1.19
CA VAL A 52 -1.93 17.07 -1.28
C VAL A 52 -2.43 15.63 -1.04
N GLU A 53 -1.77 14.61 -1.60
CA GLU A 53 -2.08 13.19 -1.38
C GLU A 53 -1.83 12.74 0.09
N ARG A 54 -1.17 13.57 0.92
CA ARG A 54 -0.95 13.35 2.36
C ARG A 54 -1.88 14.16 3.28
N LEU A 55 -2.69 15.09 2.76
CA LEU A 55 -3.63 15.87 3.58
C LEU A 55 -4.78 14.99 4.08
N ASP A 56 -5.33 15.33 5.25
CA ASP A 56 -6.65 14.85 5.65
C ASP A 56 -7.77 15.51 4.83
N ARG A 57 -8.96 14.92 4.88
CA ARG A 57 -10.12 15.35 4.09
C ARG A 57 -10.50 16.80 4.30
N PHE A 58 -10.41 17.31 5.53
CA PHE A 58 -10.80 18.69 5.82
C PHE A 58 -9.73 19.69 5.40
N ALA A 59 -8.45 19.37 5.59
CA ALA A 59 -7.33 20.15 5.06
C ALA A 59 -7.35 20.18 3.52
N GLN A 60 -7.68 19.06 2.85
CA GLN A 60 -7.90 19.04 1.40
C GLN A 60 -9.11 19.89 1.00
N GLN A 61 -10.27 19.75 1.65
CA GLN A 61 -11.45 20.58 1.37
C GLN A 61 -11.17 22.08 1.56
N THR A 62 -10.35 22.43 2.55
CA THR A 62 -9.88 23.80 2.81
C THR A 62 -8.96 24.32 1.70
N ALA A 63 -8.04 23.48 1.20
CA ALA A 63 -7.19 23.82 0.06
C ALA A 63 -8.00 23.95 -1.26
N GLU A 64 -9.00 23.09 -1.46
CA GLU A 64 -9.94 23.16 -2.58
C GLU A 64 -10.81 24.43 -2.53
N ALA A 65 -11.28 24.83 -1.35
CA ALA A 65 -11.98 26.09 -1.13
C ALA A 65 -11.06 27.31 -1.42
N LEU A 66 -9.82 27.30 -0.92
CA LEU A 66 -8.82 28.32 -1.25
C LEU A 66 -8.50 28.39 -2.75
N ALA A 67 -8.52 27.25 -3.47
CA ALA A 67 -8.24 27.20 -4.90
C ALA A 67 -9.32 27.87 -5.76
N VAL A 68 -10.58 27.88 -5.29
CA VAL A 68 -11.70 28.56 -5.97
C VAL A 68 -11.94 29.99 -5.46
N ALA A 69 -11.44 30.33 -4.27
CA ALA A 69 -11.48 31.65 -3.65
C ALA A 69 -10.62 32.71 -4.38
N PRO A 70 -10.85 34.02 -4.12
CA PRO A 70 -9.95 35.10 -4.55
C PRO A 70 -8.49 34.89 -4.13
N ASP A 71 -7.56 35.59 -4.79
CA ASP A 71 -6.13 35.57 -4.43
C ASP A 71 -5.58 37.00 -4.25
N PRO A 72 -5.28 37.45 -3.01
CA PRO A 72 -5.31 36.68 -1.76
C PRO A 72 -6.72 36.48 -1.20
N CYS A 73 -6.89 35.46 -0.35
CA CYS A 73 -8.14 35.16 0.35
C CYS A 73 -8.06 35.58 1.83
N PRO A 74 -8.97 36.42 2.34
CA PRO A 74 -9.14 36.63 3.78
C PRO A 74 -9.63 35.35 4.48
N TYR A 75 -9.22 35.13 5.73
CA TYR A 75 -9.68 33.98 6.53
C TYR A 75 -11.20 33.90 6.65
N GLU A 76 -11.89 35.04 6.80
CA GLU A 76 -13.36 35.10 6.83
C GLU A 76 -13.99 34.57 5.53
N THR A 77 -13.47 34.97 4.37
CA THR A 77 -13.96 34.46 3.07
C THR A 77 -13.74 32.96 2.92
N LEU A 78 -12.67 32.40 3.51
CA LEU A 78 -12.46 30.95 3.58
C LEU A 78 -13.45 30.27 4.53
N ARG A 79 -13.75 30.88 5.68
CA ARG A 79 -14.76 30.43 6.64
C ARG A 79 -16.14 30.36 5.97
N ASP A 80 -16.54 31.43 5.29
CA ASP A 80 -17.81 31.53 4.56
C ASP A 80 -17.91 30.53 3.40
N LEU A 81 -16.82 30.30 2.65
CA LEU A 81 -16.78 29.26 1.59
C LEU A 81 -16.95 27.83 2.11
N LEU A 82 -16.74 27.57 3.41
CA LEU A 82 -16.95 26.27 4.03
C LEU A 82 -18.28 26.17 4.76
N THR A 83 -18.67 27.19 5.55
CA THR A 83 -19.92 27.19 6.34
C THR A 83 -21.15 27.64 5.55
N GLY A 84 -20.95 28.47 4.52
CA GLY A 84 -21.98 29.21 3.81
C GLY A 84 -22.36 30.52 4.50
N ASP A 85 -22.80 31.51 3.71
CA ASP A 85 -23.17 32.84 4.21
C ASP A 85 -24.15 32.74 5.39
N GLU A 86 -23.96 33.58 6.41
CA GLU A 86 -24.96 33.77 7.46
C GLU A 86 -26.06 34.69 6.94
N GLY A 87 -27.32 34.23 7.04
CA GLY A 87 -28.47 35.03 6.63
C GLY A 87 -28.61 36.24 7.53
N ALA A 88 -28.73 37.44 6.94
CA ALA A 88 -28.88 38.70 7.67
C ALA A 88 -30.30 38.89 8.25
N GLU A 89 -30.82 37.89 8.96
CA GLU A 89 -32.20 37.86 9.48
C GLU A 89 -32.33 38.31 10.95
N GLU A 90 -31.24 38.37 11.73
CA GLU A 90 -31.28 38.88 13.12
C GLU A 90 -31.04 40.39 13.25
N ALA A 91 -30.71 41.10 12.16
CA ALA A 91 -30.50 42.55 12.16
C ALA A 91 -31.81 43.39 12.13
N GLY A 92 -32.96 42.79 12.45
CA GLY A 92 -34.31 43.38 12.33
C GLY A 92 -34.97 43.83 13.64
N GLY A 93 -34.24 43.86 14.76
CA GLY A 93 -34.80 44.07 16.11
C GLY A 93 -34.97 45.52 16.56
N THR A 94 -36.06 46.18 16.14
CA THR A 94 -36.65 47.41 16.75
C THR A 94 -35.71 48.58 17.10
N GLY A 95 -35.61 49.56 16.21
CA GLY A 95 -35.18 50.94 16.52
C GLY A 95 -36.25 51.95 16.10
N ASP A 96 -37.16 52.31 17.00
CA ASP A 96 -38.25 53.27 16.73
C ASP A 96 -37.76 54.74 16.77
N ALA A 97 -38.43 55.63 16.03
CA ALA A 97 -37.89 56.94 15.65
C ALA A 97 -38.52 58.14 16.38
N ARG A 98 -37.66 58.94 17.04
CA ARG A 98 -37.79 60.39 17.37
C ARG A 98 -36.41 60.87 17.90
N GLY A 99 -35.86 62.03 17.57
CA GLY A 99 -36.25 63.08 16.61
C GLY A 99 -35.26 64.27 16.66
N THR A 100 -35.47 65.26 15.79
CA THR A 100 -35.16 66.71 15.90
C THR A 100 -34.52 67.25 17.20
N ASP A 101 -33.60 68.22 17.21
CA ASP A 101 -32.91 69.02 16.17
C ASP A 101 -31.80 69.88 16.88
N GLU A 102 -31.29 70.91 16.21
CA GLU A 102 -30.53 72.08 16.69
C GLU A 102 -28.99 71.98 16.80
N LEU A 103 -28.34 72.87 16.04
CA LEU A 103 -26.95 73.27 16.22
C LEU A 103 -26.87 74.36 17.29
N GLN A 104 -25.84 74.34 18.13
CA GLN A 104 -25.20 75.59 18.52
C GLN A 104 -23.71 75.43 18.85
N GLY A 105 -22.96 76.50 18.53
CA GLY A 105 -21.51 76.54 18.46
C GLY A 105 -20.83 77.14 19.71
N PRO A 106 -19.60 77.66 19.57
CA PRO A 106 -18.56 77.25 20.52
C PRO A 106 -17.88 78.38 21.32
N GLY A 107 -17.30 77.98 22.46
CA GLY A 107 -16.35 78.77 23.25
C GLY A 107 -16.10 78.07 24.60
N GLY A 108 -14.93 78.21 25.24
CA GLY A 108 -13.70 78.87 24.79
C GLY A 108 -12.73 79.12 25.95
N VAL A 109 -11.43 79.06 25.67
CA VAL A 109 -10.28 79.54 26.48
C VAL A 109 -10.24 79.28 28.02
N GLY A 110 -9.17 78.57 28.42
CA GLY A 110 -8.22 79.16 29.37
C GLY A 110 -7.93 78.40 30.69
N GLY A 111 -6.78 78.74 31.28
CA GLY A 111 -6.44 78.43 32.67
C GLY A 111 -5.52 77.22 32.89
N ALA A 112 -4.22 77.47 33.05
CA ALA A 112 -3.26 76.49 33.58
C ALA A 112 -2.80 76.89 34.99
N GLY A 113 -2.41 75.92 35.81
CA GLY A 113 -1.58 76.14 37.00
C GLY A 113 -2.14 75.61 38.32
N GLY A 114 -1.23 75.36 39.28
CA GLY A 114 -1.53 75.01 40.68
C GLY A 114 -1.03 73.62 41.09
N ALA A 115 -0.03 73.56 41.96
CA ALA A 115 0.51 72.31 42.52
C ALA A 115 0.76 72.44 44.03
N GLY A 116 0.58 71.33 44.76
CA GLY A 116 0.86 71.20 46.20
C GLY A 116 -0.26 71.68 47.14
N GLY A 117 -0.42 71.11 48.35
CA GLY A 117 0.23 69.91 48.89
C GLY A 117 0.14 69.77 50.43
N THR A 118 0.39 68.56 50.95
CA THR A 118 0.59 68.18 52.38
C THR A 118 -0.60 68.36 53.35
N GLY A 119 -0.74 67.61 54.46
CA GLY A 119 0.01 66.44 54.95
C GLY A 119 -0.38 66.03 56.40
N GLY A 120 0.17 64.91 56.93
CA GLY A 120 0.02 64.43 58.33
C GLY A 120 -0.77 63.11 58.48
N THR A 121 -0.17 61.91 58.64
CA THR A 121 0.55 61.28 59.80
C THR A 121 -0.35 60.96 61.01
N ARG A 122 -0.29 59.78 61.68
CA ARG A 122 0.63 58.60 61.70
C ARG A 122 -0.18 57.28 61.53
N GLY A 123 0.33 56.04 61.51
CA GLY A 123 1.66 55.44 61.72
C GLY A 123 1.87 54.83 63.14
N ALA A 124 2.55 53.68 63.37
CA ALA A 124 3.17 52.69 62.47
C ALA A 124 3.63 51.40 63.24
N GLY A 125 3.84 50.26 62.54
CA GLY A 125 4.52 49.03 63.05
C GLY A 125 3.81 47.70 62.68
N GLY A 126 4.47 46.58 62.37
CA GLY A 126 5.91 46.37 62.06
C GLY A 126 6.37 44.87 62.04
N ALA A 127 7.10 44.46 60.98
CA ALA A 127 7.86 43.19 60.79
C ALA A 127 7.09 41.83 60.86
N GLY A 128 7.51 40.73 60.22
CA GLY A 128 8.67 40.50 59.34
C GLY A 128 8.67 39.09 58.67
N SER A 129 9.63 38.85 57.77
CA SER A 129 9.82 37.68 56.88
C SER A 129 10.15 36.32 57.51
N ALA A 130 9.85 35.19 56.81
CA ALA A 130 10.70 33.98 56.72
C ALA A 130 10.26 32.99 55.59
N GLN A 131 11.15 32.03 55.23
CA GLN A 131 11.05 31.04 54.14
C GLN A 131 10.86 29.57 54.70
N PRO A 132 10.84 28.46 53.90
CA PRO A 132 10.49 27.10 54.34
C PRO A 132 11.70 26.25 54.82
N PRO A 133 11.52 24.95 55.13
CA PRO A 133 12.03 23.87 54.25
C PRO A 133 10.97 22.72 54.07
N GLY A 134 11.21 21.50 53.56
CA GLY A 134 12.43 20.76 53.17
C GLY A 134 12.15 19.37 52.57
N HIS A 135 13.09 18.42 52.71
CA HIS A 135 13.01 17.01 52.26
C HIS A 135 13.15 16.02 53.44
N ALA A 136 12.79 14.73 53.27
CA ALA A 136 13.70 13.56 53.41
C ALA A 136 12.96 12.18 53.54
N SER A 137 13.72 11.10 53.36
CA SER A 137 13.33 9.68 53.47
C SER A 137 13.91 9.03 54.75
N ALA A 138 13.31 7.93 55.26
CA ALA A 138 14.02 6.66 55.57
C ALA A 138 13.18 5.57 56.29
N ALA A 139 13.31 4.32 55.78
CA ALA A 139 13.42 2.99 56.43
C ALA A 139 12.69 2.59 57.76
N GLY A 140 12.38 1.28 57.96
CA GLY A 140 11.77 0.83 59.22
C GLY A 140 11.71 -0.64 59.70
N ALA A 141 11.92 -1.69 58.88
CA ALA A 141 12.15 -3.10 59.30
C ALA A 141 11.05 -3.93 60.05
N ALA A 142 11.34 -5.26 60.13
CA ALA A 142 10.70 -6.35 60.91
C ALA A 142 9.28 -6.84 60.53
N SER A 143 8.86 -8.09 60.80
CA SER A 143 9.48 -9.44 60.68
C SER A 143 8.53 -10.49 61.31
N GLY A 144 8.50 -11.73 60.78
CA GLY A 144 7.64 -12.84 61.26
C GLY A 144 6.56 -13.20 60.23
N VAL A 145 6.61 -14.31 59.49
CA VAL A 145 6.97 -15.72 59.77
C VAL A 145 5.99 -16.40 60.72
N GLY A 146 5.14 -17.26 60.16
CA GLY A 146 4.23 -18.16 60.88
C GLY A 146 3.56 -19.12 59.89
N ALA A 147 3.88 -20.41 59.95
CA ALA A 147 3.42 -21.42 59.00
C ALA A 147 2.76 -22.62 59.69
N ALA A 148 1.56 -23.00 59.23
CA ALA A 148 0.86 -24.29 59.43
C ALA A 148 -0.32 -24.30 58.42
N SER A 149 -0.52 -25.27 57.52
CA SER A 149 -0.71 -26.74 57.67
C SER A 149 -2.16 -27.14 57.96
N GLY A 150 -2.76 -27.94 57.06
CA GLY A 150 -4.15 -28.42 57.11
C GLY A 150 -4.87 -28.17 55.77
N SER A 151 -4.80 -29.03 54.75
CA SER A 151 -5.28 -30.43 54.66
C SER A 151 -6.80 -30.57 54.82
N SER A 152 -7.51 -30.76 53.71
CA SER A 152 -8.66 -31.68 53.56
C SER A 152 -9.16 -31.72 52.11
N ALA A 153 -9.02 -32.87 51.45
CA ALA A 153 -9.96 -33.28 50.40
C ALA A 153 -11.12 -34.04 51.08
N PRO A 154 -12.28 -34.23 50.42
CA PRO A 154 -12.38 -35.45 49.62
C PRO A 154 -13.22 -35.36 48.33
N GLN A 155 -12.72 -36.06 47.31
CA GLN A 155 -13.44 -37.00 46.43
C GLN A 155 -14.94 -36.77 46.09
N GLY A 156 -15.23 -36.71 44.79
CA GLY A 156 -15.96 -37.85 44.18
C GLY A 156 -17.12 -37.57 43.22
N ARG A 157 -17.07 -38.26 42.07
CA ARG A 157 -18.19 -38.70 41.19
C ARG A 157 -19.03 -37.64 40.47
N GLY A 158 -18.87 -37.58 39.14
CA GLY A 158 -20.01 -37.71 38.22
C GLY A 158 -20.24 -39.20 37.87
N PRO A 159 -20.94 -39.54 36.77
CA PRO A 159 -21.74 -38.71 35.86
C PRO A 159 -23.20 -39.21 35.75
N ALA A 160 -24.04 -38.55 34.92
CA ALA A 160 -25.01 -39.17 33.97
C ALA A 160 -26.05 -38.18 33.43
N SER A 161 -26.40 -38.31 32.15
CA SER A 161 -27.70 -37.85 31.59
C SER A 161 -28.77 -38.95 31.78
N PRO A 162 -30.07 -38.66 31.55
CA PRO A 162 -30.67 -39.30 30.37
C PRO A 162 -31.74 -38.49 29.59
N ALA A 163 -31.67 -38.68 28.27
CA ALA A 163 -32.72 -38.81 27.24
C ALA A 163 -34.24 -38.52 27.50
N GLU A 164 -34.84 -37.86 26.49
CA GLU A 164 -36.21 -38.06 25.93
C GLU A 164 -37.44 -37.70 26.84
N ILE A 165 -38.68 -37.40 26.38
CA ILE A 165 -39.49 -37.86 25.23
C ILE A 165 -40.38 -36.74 24.62
N ALA A 166 -40.68 -36.92 23.33
CA ALA A 166 -41.57 -36.25 22.35
C ALA A 166 -42.87 -35.47 22.71
N SER A 167 -43.22 -34.57 21.74
CA SER A 167 -44.56 -34.30 21.14
C SER A 167 -45.55 -33.31 21.80
N GLY A 168 -46.36 -32.61 20.96
CA GLY A 168 -47.70 -32.15 21.38
C GLY A 168 -48.28 -30.77 20.94
N THR A 169 -48.53 -30.54 19.64
CA THR A 169 -49.77 -29.88 19.11
C THR A 169 -50.14 -28.40 19.44
N ARG A 170 -50.56 -27.63 18.41
CA ARG A 170 -51.20 -26.27 18.50
C ARG A 170 -52.68 -26.35 18.92
N PRO A 171 -53.26 -25.35 19.62
CA PRO A 171 -53.79 -24.09 19.02
C PRO A 171 -53.26 -22.82 19.76
N GLY A 172 -53.66 -21.58 19.49
CA GLY A 172 -54.59 -20.98 18.51
C GLY A 172 -54.73 -19.46 18.75
N SER A 173 -55.12 -18.68 17.73
CA SER A 173 -55.13 -17.20 17.72
C SER A 173 -56.07 -16.53 18.74
N ALA A 174 -55.59 -15.48 19.46
CA ALA A 174 -56.39 -14.32 19.86
C ALA A 174 -55.55 -13.08 20.28
N ALA A 175 -56.00 -11.89 19.85
CA ALA A 175 -55.91 -10.54 20.44
C ALA A 175 -54.62 -9.97 21.10
N ARG A 176 -54.24 -8.77 20.61
CA ARG A 176 -53.44 -7.71 21.28
C ARG A 176 -54.31 -6.95 22.31
N PRO A 177 -53.75 -6.24 23.33
CA PRO A 177 -53.22 -4.88 23.11
C PRO A 177 -51.92 -4.47 23.86
N ASP A 178 -51.22 -3.54 23.22
CA ASP A 178 -50.49 -2.36 23.73
C ASP A 178 -49.59 -2.41 24.98
N SER A 179 -48.29 -2.10 24.79
CA SER A 179 -47.71 -0.81 25.27
C SER A 179 -46.25 -0.59 24.82
N ALA A 180 -45.94 0.65 24.41
CA ALA A 180 -44.65 1.34 24.37
C ALA A 180 -43.34 0.58 24.01
N ALA A 181 -42.80 0.87 22.81
CA ALA A 181 -41.37 0.77 22.50
C ALA A 181 -40.82 2.16 22.10
N GLY A 182 -39.53 2.41 22.32
CA GLY A 182 -38.87 3.68 21.98
C GLY A 182 -38.57 3.86 20.48
N PRO A 183 -38.13 5.05 20.05
CA PRO A 183 -38.01 5.39 18.63
C PRO A 183 -36.68 4.95 17.99
N ASP A 184 -36.76 4.12 16.93
CA ASP A 184 -35.69 3.94 15.95
C ASP A 184 -35.64 5.15 14.97
N PRO A 185 -34.51 5.86 14.81
CA PRO A 185 -34.42 7.05 13.97
C PRO A 185 -33.86 6.76 12.55
N ALA A 186 -34.42 5.78 11.81
CA ALA A 186 -33.79 5.29 10.57
C ALA A 186 -34.72 4.87 9.39
N THR A 187 -35.94 5.39 9.25
CA THR A 187 -36.66 5.28 7.95
C THR A 187 -37.73 6.37 7.73
N GLY A 188 -37.93 6.78 6.47
CA GLY A 188 -39.19 7.40 6.04
C GLY A 188 -39.23 8.93 5.90
N ALA A 189 -38.42 9.50 4.99
CA ALA A 189 -38.66 10.85 4.45
C ALA A 189 -39.06 10.76 2.97
N THR A 190 -40.35 10.56 2.68
CA THR A 190 -40.90 10.70 1.32
C THR A 190 -40.92 12.17 0.93
N GLY A 191 -39.81 12.66 0.40
CA GLY A 191 -39.60 14.08 0.14
C GLY A 191 -40.54 14.67 -0.92
N THR A 192 -41.52 15.45 -0.48
CA THR A 192 -41.93 16.66 -1.21
C THR A 192 -40.70 17.54 -1.50
N ALA A 193 -40.71 18.25 -2.63
CA ALA A 193 -39.52 18.84 -3.23
C ALA A 193 -38.71 19.75 -2.26
N ALA A 194 -37.61 19.21 -1.72
CA ALA A 194 -36.67 19.95 -0.90
C ALA A 194 -35.86 20.93 -1.78
N GLY A 195 -35.67 22.15 -1.28
CA GLY A 195 -35.01 23.23 -2.01
C GLY A 195 -33.55 22.96 -2.37
N VAL A 196 -33.10 23.57 -3.47
CA VAL A 196 -31.70 23.53 -3.91
C VAL A 196 -30.82 24.18 -2.84
N GLY A 197 -29.83 23.43 -2.33
CA GLY A 197 -28.73 24.02 -1.57
C GLY A 197 -29.00 24.36 -0.09
N ALA A 198 -30.03 23.79 0.54
CA ALA A 198 -30.43 24.05 1.94
C ALA A 198 -29.26 24.18 2.95
N PRO A 199 -29.32 25.12 3.92
CA PRO A 199 -28.21 25.49 4.81
C PRO A 199 -27.78 24.38 5.77
N LEU A 200 -26.55 24.49 6.29
CA LEU A 200 -26.02 23.62 7.35
C LEU A 200 -26.70 23.90 8.70
N ARG A 201 -26.74 22.90 9.59
CA ARG A 201 -27.16 23.09 10.99
C ARG A 201 -26.12 23.93 11.74
N ALA A 202 -26.56 24.62 12.81
CA ALA A 202 -25.68 25.44 13.64
C ALA A 202 -24.50 24.63 14.25
N GLU A 203 -24.74 23.38 14.62
CA GLU A 203 -23.72 22.44 15.11
C GLU A 203 -22.65 22.12 14.04
N GLU A 204 -23.08 21.89 12.80
CA GLU A 204 -22.19 21.62 11.66
C GLU A 204 -21.34 22.86 11.33
N ARG A 205 -21.94 24.05 11.37
CA ARG A 205 -21.25 25.35 11.24
C ARG A 205 -20.20 25.52 12.36
N ALA A 206 -20.57 25.29 13.62
CA ALA A 206 -19.67 25.43 14.76
C ALA A 206 -18.47 24.46 14.68
N ALA A 207 -18.71 23.21 14.28
CA ALA A 207 -17.65 22.21 14.05
C ALA A 207 -16.63 22.65 12.98
N ILE A 208 -17.10 23.18 11.85
CA ILE A 208 -16.25 23.71 10.78
C ILE A 208 -15.39 24.89 11.27
N VAL A 209 -16.00 25.83 12.02
CA VAL A 209 -15.29 27.00 12.56
C VAL A 209 -14.22 26.60 13.59
N ALA A 210 -14.49 25.57 14.41
CA ALA A 210 -13.54 25.08 15.41
C ALA A 210 -12.30 24.40 14.79
N GLU A 211 -12.46 23.62 13.71
CA GLU A 211 -11.36 22.89 13.06
C GLU A 211 -10.60 23.69 12.01
N LEU A 212 -11.18 24.76 11.44
CA LEU A 212 -10.56 25.54 10.37
C LEU A 212 -9.15 26.07 10.72
N PRO A 213 -8.86 26.55 11.97
CA PRO A 213 -7.50 26.92 12.37
C PRO A 213 -6.49 25.77 12.22
N ARG A 214 -6.86 24.52 12.55
CA ARG A 214 -5.98 23.34 12.40
C ARG A 214 -5.73 23.03 10.93
N ALA A 215 -6.78 23.03 10.10
CA ALA A 215 -6.63 22.82 8.66
C ALA A 215 -5.69 23.87 8.02
N VAL A 216 -5.86 25.15 8.38
CA VAL A 216 -4.97 26.25 7.93
C VAL A 216 -3.54 26.08 8.46
N ALA A 217 -3.36 25.62 9.71
CA ALA A 217 -2.05 25.31 10.26
C ALA A 217 -1.34 24.20 9.49
N THR A 218 -1.99 23.05 9.25
CA THR A 218 -1.42 21.93 8.47
C THR A 218 -1.04 22.35 7.04
N LEU A 219 -1.84 23.19 6.39
CA LEU A 219 -1.51 23.75 5.08
C LEU A 219 -0.31 24.72 5.11
N ARG A 220 -0.13 25.48 6.20
CA ARG A 220 1.08 26.31 6.42
C ARG A 220 2.29 25.43 6.71
N GLU A 221 2.19 24.45 7.60
CA GLU A 221 3.27 23.52 7.98
C GLU A 221 3.87 22.86 6.74
N GLN A 222 3.04 22.26 5.88
CA GLN A 222 3.46 21.65 4.61
C GLN A 222 3.88 22.67 3.52
N ALA A 223 3.89 23.97 3.79
CA ALA A 223 4.21 25.04 2.84
C ALA A 223 3.33 25.03 1.57
N LEU A 224 2.07 24.64 1.69
CA LEU A 224 1.05 24.72 0.64
C LEU A 224 0.38 26.10 0.61
N ILE A 225 0.31 26.80 1.74
CA ILE A 225 -0.16 28.18 1.85
C ILE A 225 0.85 29.07 2.59
N TRP A 226 0.80 30.37 2.32
CA TRP A 226 1.64 31.42 2.92
C TRP A 226 0.88 32.74 3.03
N GLY A 227 1.45 33.73 3.72
CA GLY A 227 0.79 34.99 4.05
C GLY A 227 -0.04 34.90 5.34
N GLY A 228 -0.36 36.08 5.90
CA GLY A 228 -1.17 36.21 7.13
C GLY A 228 -2.66 35.92 6.91
N ASP A 229 -3.43 35.89 7.99
CA ASP A 229 -4.86 35.54 7.97
C ASP A 229 -5.71 36.62 7.25
N ASP A 230 -5.16 37.82 7.08
CA ASP A 230 -5.72 38.87 6.21
C ASP A 230 -5.68 38.49 4.72
N ARG A 231 -4.67 37.71 4.32
CA ARG A 231 -4.31 37.44 2.92
C ARG A 231 -3.63 36.09 2.75
N LEU A 232 -4.39 35.01 3.01
CA LEU A 232 -3.97 33.64 2.73
C LEU A 232 -3.74 33.47 1.21
N ARG A 233 -2.61 32.87 0.84
CA ARG A 233 -2.27 32.56 -0.56
C ARG A 233 -1.91 31.10 -0.71
N LEU A 234 -2.66 30.41 -1.57
CA LEU A 234 -2.36 29.06 -2.02
C LEU A 234 -1.18 29.10 -2.99
N VAL A 235 -0.22 28.19 -2.85
CA VAL A 235 0.90 28.06 -3.80
C VAL A 235 0.34 27.84 -5.20
N ARG A 236 0.85 28.59 -6.19
CA ARG A 236 0.32 28.63 -7.55
C ARG A 236 0.04 27.25 -8.14
N THR A 237 0.99 26.33 -8.03
CA THR A 237 0.86 24.96 -8.55
C THR A 237 -0.21 24.14 -7.83
N ALA A 238 -0.47 24.40 -6.55
CA ALA A 238 -1.58 23.78 -5.81
C ALA A 238 -2.93 24.36 -6.27
N ARG A 239 -3.01 25.68 -6.52
CA ARG A 239 -4.18 26.30 -7.15
C ARG A 239 -4.43 25.70 -8.55
N GLU A 240 -3.40 25.56 -9.39
CA GLU A 240 -3.47 24.92 -10.71
C GLU A 240 -3.75 23.40 -10.69
N LEU A 241 -3.65 22.74 -9.53
CA LEU A 241 -3.99 21.33 -9.33
C LEU A 241 -5.42 21.12 -8.81
N LEU A 242 -5.93 22.04 -7.98
CA LEU A 242 -7.20 21.91 -7.26
C LEU A 242 -8.35 22.73 -7.88
N ALA A 243 -8.04 23.81 -8.59
CA ALA A 243 -9.04 24.64 -9.27
C ALA A 243 -9.69 23.91 -10.45
N PRO A 244 -10.97 24.19 -10.78
CA PRO A 244 -11.66 23.56 -11.90
C PRO A 244 -11.06 23.94 -13.24
N SER A 245 -10.99 22.96 -14.16
CA SER A 245 -10.63 23.17 -15.55
C SER A 245 -11.54 22.37 -16.49
N PRO A 246 -11.65 22.72 -17.78
CA PRO A 246 -12.47 21.96 -18.74
C PRO A 246 -12.02 20.50 -18.94
N THR A 247 -10.75 20.19 -18.63
CA THR A 247 -10.14 18.86 -18.76
C THR A 247 -10.07 18.08 -17.45
N SER A 248 -10.20 18.74 -16.31
CA SER A 248 -10.27 18.15 -14.96
C SER A 248 -11.34 18.89 -14.13
N PRO A 249 -12.55 18.34 -13.97
CA PRO A 249 -13.56 18.94 -13.11
C PRO A 249 -13.09 18.95 -11.65
N SER A 250 -13.27 20.05 -10.93
CA SER A 250 -12.81 20.14 -9.53
C SER A 250 -13.63 19.26 -8.59
N PRO A 251 -13.05 18.79 -7.47
CA PRO A 251 -13.80 18.09 -6.42
C PRO A 251 -14.95 18.91 -5.80
N THR A 252 -14.90 20.24 -5.89
CA THR A 252 -16.00 21.14 -5.48
C THR A 252 -17.21 21.10 -6.45
N GLY A 253 -17.04 20.59 -7.67
CA GLY A 253 -18.03 20.70 -8.75
C GLY A 253 -18.27 22.13 -9.28
N LEU A 254 -17.52 23.13 -8.82
CA LEU A 254 -17.63 24.50 -9.31
C LEU A 254 -17.04 24.63 -10.72
N GLY A 255 -17.59 25.58 -11.48
CA GLY A 255 -17.13 25.94 -12.81
C GLY A 255 -16.00 26.99 -12.85
N PRO A 256 -15.59 27.40 -14.06
CA PRO A 256 -14.92 28.67 -14.28
C PRO A 256 -15.73 29.86 -13.71
N THR A 257 -15.04 30.92 -13.32
CA THR A 257 -15.63 32.25 -13.04
C THR A 257 -16.33 32.80 -14.28
N VAL A 258 -17.20 33.81 -14.09
CA VAL A 258 -17.78 34.60 -15.20
C VAL A 258 -16.67 35.17 -16.10
N GLN A 259 -15.56 35.65 -15.52
CA GLN A 259 -14.45 36.22 -16.28
C GLN A 259 -13.72 35.17 -17.14
N GLU A 260 -13.48 33.96 -16.62
CA GLU A 260 -12.92 32.85 -17.38
C GLU A 260 -13.90 32.37 -18.48
N ALA A 261 -15.20 32.23 -18.15
CA ALA A 261 -16.22 31.69 -19.05
C ALA A 261 -16.70 32.68 -20.13
N THR A 262 -16.47 33.98 -19.97
CA THR A 262 -16.68 35.01 -21.00
C THR A 262 -15.41 35.35 -21.78
N SER A 263 -14.26 34.74 -21.46
CA SER A 263 -13.02 34.98 -22.22
C SER A 263 -13.19 34.56 -23.69
N GLY A 264 -12.88 35.48 -24.62
CA GLY A 264 -13.13 35.29 -26.06
C GLY A 264 -14.57 35.56 -26.53
N MET A 265 -15.50 35.92 -25.65
CA MET A 265 -16.85 36.38 -26.05
C MET A 265 -16.76 37.75 -26.75
N SER A 266 -17.68 38.02 -27.69
CA SER A 266 -17.73 39.33 -28.34
C SER A 266 -18.18 40.43 -27.37
N PRO A 267 -17.61 41.65 -27.42
CA PRO A 267 -18.05 42.76 -26.57
C PRO A 267 -19.54 43.12 -26.77
N GLY A 268 -20.09 42.86 -27.96
CA GLY A 268 -21.53 43.02 -28.23
C GLY A 268 -22.39 42.07 -27.41
N ARG A 269 -22.06 40.77 -27.38
CA ARG A 269 -22.82 39.80 -26.57
C ARG A 269 -22.68 40.08 -25.07
N LEU A 270 -21.52 40.54 -24.60
CA LEU A 270 -21.37 40.99 -23.20
C LEU A 270 -22.28 42.18 -22.86
N GLN A 271 -22.49 43.11 -23.80
CA GLN A 271 -23.44 44.23 -23.63
C GLN A 271 -24.91 43.75 -23.65
N GLU A 272 -25.25 42.76 -24.48
CA GLU A 272 -26.58 42.10 -24.45
C GLU A 272 -26.85 41.45 -23.08
N LEU A 273 -25.88 40.68 -22.55
CA LEU A 273 -26.00 40.03 -21.25
C LEU A 273 -26.18 41.05 -20.10
N LEU A 274 -25.41 42.14 -20.11
CA LEU A 274 -25.58 43.23 -19.13
C LEU A 274 -26.97 43.86 -19.20
N ALA A 275 -27.46 44.15 -20.41
CA ALA A 275 -28.76 44.79 -20.61
C ALA A 275 -29.92 43.88 -20.18
N ALA A 276 -29.86 42.59 -20.51
CA ALA A 276 -30.83 41.59 -20.05
C ALA A 276 -30.79 41.42 -18.52
N ALA A 277 -29.59 41.42 -17.93
CA ALA A 277 -29.38 41.36 -16.49
C ALA A 277 -29.60 42.71 -15.75
N GLY A 278 -30.19 43.72 -16.39
CA GLY A 278 -30.56 45.00 -15.77
C GLY A 278 -29.38 45.88 -15.32
N GLN A 279 -28.18 45.68 -15.88
CA GLN A 279 -26.99 46.46 -15.56
C GLN A 279 -26.79 47.63 -16.54
N SER A 280 -26.06 48.66 -16.10
CA SER A 280 -25.58 49.73 -16.98
C SER A 280 -24.62 49.17 -18.04
N PRO A 281 -24.82 49.46 -19.34
CA PRO A 281 -23.94 48.96 -20.39
C PRO A 281 -22.56 49.63 -20.32
N THR A 282 -21.51 48.87 -20.64
CA THR A 282 -20.14 49.37 -20.81
C THR A 282 -19.51 48.76 -22.06
N HIS A 283 -18.60 49.49 -22.69
CA HIS A 283 -17.91 49.06 -23.92
C HIS A 283 -16.61 48.28 -23.64
N ASP A 284 -16.09 48.29 -22.41
CA ASP A 284 -14.96 47.44 -22.01
C ASP A 284 -15.46 46.03 -21.60
N PRO A 285 -15.05 44.95 -22.30
CA PRO A 285 -15.46 43.59 -21.94
C PRO A 285 -14.95 43.14 -20.57
N VAL A 286 -13.84 43.68 -20.05
CA VAL A 286 -13.32 43.29 -18.72
C VAL A 286 -14.22 43.85 -17.62
N THR A 287 -14.53 45.15 -17.67
CA THR A 287 -15.51 45.80 -16.79
C THR A 287 -16.90 45.18 -16.95
N ALA A 288 -17.30 44.75 -18.15
CA ALA A 288 -18.58 44.06 -18.36
C ALA A 288 -18.65 42.71 -17.64
N ALA A 289 -17.62 41.87 -17.79
CA ALA A 289 -17.54 40.59 -17.09
C ALA A 289 -17.47 40.78 -15.56
N ALA A 290 -16.74 41.80 -15.09
CA ALA A 290 -16.68 42.16 -13.68
C ALA A 290 -18.04 42.60 -13.13
N ALA A 291 -18.81 43.42 -13.86
CA ALA A 291 -20.14 43.86 -13.44
C ALA A 291 -21.16 42.71 -13.35
N LEU A 292 -21.09 41.73 -14.25
CA LEU A 292 -21.86 40.48 -14.14
C LEU A 292 -21.42 39.64 -12.93
N ALA A 293 -20.11 39.55 -12.67
CA ALA A 293 -19.57 38.84 -11.50
C ALA A 293 -19.93 39.51 -10.16
N GLU A 294 -20.05 40.85 -10.11
CA GLU A 294 -20.59 41.58 -8.95
C GLU A 294 -22.09 41.30 -8.77
N LEU A 295 -22.89 41.36 -9.85
CA LEU A 295 -24.33 41.05 -9.80
C LEU A 295 -24.60 39.65 -9.23
N PHE A 296 -23.83 38.64 -9.66
CA PHE A 296 -24.01 37.26 -9.20
C PHE A 296 -23.48 37.01 -7.79
N ARG A 297 -22.68 37.92 -7.23
CA ARG A 297 -22.26 37.93 -5.81
C ARG A 297 -23.22 38.71 -4.92
N ASP A 298 -23.90 39.73 -5.42
CA ASP A 298 -24.96 40.42 -4.69
C ASP A 298 -26.17 39.49 -4.49
N ARG A 299 -26.32 39.00 -3.27
CA ARG A 299 -27.36 38.01 -2.93
C ARG A 299 -28.77 38.56 -3.15
N ALA A 300 -29.04 39.82 -2.86
CA ALA A 300 -30.39 40.39 -3.01
C ALA A 300 -30.75 40.60 -4.50
N ARG A 301 -29.82 41.13 -5.29
CA ARG A 301 -30.03 41.36 -6.74
C ARG A 301 -30.09 40.04 -7.51
N MET A 302 -29.31 39.04 -7.11
CA MET A 302 -29.33 37.71 -7.70
C MET A 302 -30.60 36.92 -7.37
N THR A 303 -31.12 37.00 -6.13
CA THR A 303 -32.42 36.40 -5.81
C THR A 303 -33.55 37.06 -6.62
N ALA A 304 -33.59 38.40 -6.69
CA ALA A 304 -34.58 39.11 -7.50
C ALA A 304 -34.50 38.78 -9.02
N LEU A 305 -33.31 38.45 -9.54
CA LEU A 305 -33.14 37.94 -10.91
C LEU A 305 -33.71 36.52 -11.06
N LEU A 306 -33.47 35.64 -10.09
CA LEU A 306 -33.97 34.25 -10.10
C LEU A 306 -35.48 34.14 -9.86
N ASP A 307 -36.09 35.07 -9.13
CA ASP A 307 -37.56 35.17 -8.97
C ASP A 307 -38.29 35.44 -10.29
N GLY A 308 -37.60 36.06 -11.27
CA GLY A 308 -38.10 36.27 -12.63
C GLY A 308 -37.96 35.06 -13.57
N ALA A 309 -37.44 33.93 -13.10
CA ALA A 309 -37.07 32.80 -13.96
C ALA A 309 -38.28 31.98 -14.46
N PRO A 310 -38.30 31.56 -15.74
CA PRO A 310 -39.39 30.76 -16.30
C PRO A 310 -39.41 29.33 -15.74
N ALA A 311 -40.61 28.74 -15.71
CA ALA A 311 -40.84 27.38 -15.21
C ALA A 311 -39.87 26.37 -15.87
N GLY A 312 -39.10 25.67 -15.03
CA GLY A 312 -38.08 24.71 -15.46
C GLY A 312 -36.64 25.23 -15.43
N ALA A 313 -36.39 26.54 -15.40
CA ALA A 313 -35.02 27.09 -15.33
C ALA A 313 -34.31 26.66 -14.03
N ALA A 314 -34.99 26.77 -12.88
CA ALA A 314 -34.50 26.27 -11.60
C ALA A 314 -34.20 24.75 -11.62
N ALA A 315 -34.94 23.96 -12.40
CA ALA A 315 -34.73 22.51 -12.53
C ALA A 315 -33.56 22.15 -13.47
N VAL A 316 -33.11 23.08 -14.33
CA VAL A 316 -31.84 22.96 -15.06
C VAL A 316 -30.69 23.31 -14.11
N LEU A 317 -30.77 24.45 -13.43
CA LEU A 317 -29.76 24.91 -12.47
C LEU A 317 -29.51 23.86 -11.37
N ALA A 318 -30.55 23.30 -10.75
CA ALA A 318 -30.47 22.30 -9.69
C ALA A 318 -29.61 21.07 -10.05
N LYS A 319 -29.59 20.66 -11.33
CA LYS A 319 -28.78 19.53 -11.81
C LYS A 319 -27.29 19.87 -11.90
N LEU A 320 -26.99 21.14 -12.19
CA LEU A 320 -25.63 21.65 -12.32
C LEU A 320 -25.07 22.20 -11.00
N THR A 321 -25.92 22.55 -10.02
CA THR A 321 -25.49 23.14 -8.74
C THR A 321 -24.45 22.30 -8.01
N TRP A 322 -24.64 20.98 -7.89
CA TRP A 322 -23.71 20.04 -7.23
C TRP A 322 -23.21 18.92 -8.14
N GLY A 323 -23.61 18.92 -9.43
CA GLY A 323 -23.10 18.00 -10.43
C GLY A 323 -21.83 18.54 -11.10
N PRO A 324 -21.42 17.98 -12.25
CA PRO A 324 -20.51 18.65 -13.16
C PRO A 324 -21.09 20.03 -13.55
N PRO A 325 -20.28 21.09 -13.62
CA PRO A 325 -20.76 22.43 -13.98
C PRO A 325 -21.09 22.56 -15.48
N TYR A 326 -20.79 21.55 -16.29
CA TYR A 326 -21.02 21.51 -17.73
C TYR A 326 -22.28 20.71 -18.08
N GLY A 327 -23.07 21.20 -19.05
CA GLY A 327 -24.23 20.51 -19.60
C GLY A 327 -24.26 20.52 -21.13
N GLU A 328 -24.75 19.44 -21.74
CA GLU A 328 -24.88 19.33 -23.20
C GLU A 328 -26.26 19.85 -23.66
N THR A 329 -26.27 20.89 -24.50
CA THR A 329 -27.48 21.52 -25.07
C THR A 329 -27.13 22.41 -26.27
N SER A 330 -28.02 22.54 -27.25
CA SER A 330 -27.79 23.38 -28.43
C SER A 330 -27.81 24.86 -28.07
N VAL A 331 -26.68 25.55 -28.25
CA VAL A 331 -26.59 27.01 -28.03
C VAL A 331 -27.27 27.78 -29.18
N ALA A 332 -27.31 27.22 -30.39
CA ALA A 332 -27.96 27.82 -31.56
C ALA A 332 -29.49 27.60 -31.60
N SER A 333 -30.04 26.72 -30.76
CA SER A 333 -31.48 26.47 -30.64
C SER A 333 -31.81 25.93 -29.24
N PRO A 334 -31.67 26.76 -28.19
CA PRO A 334 -31.93 26.33 -26.82
C PRO A 334 -33.42 26.15 -26.56
N THR A 335 -33.78 25.33 -25.58
CA THR A 335 -35.16 25.29 -25.06
C THR A 335 -35.46 26.59 -24.30
N PRO A 336 -36.73 27.05 -24.17
CA PRO A 336 -37.03 28.35 -23.58
C PRO A 336 -36.42 28.60 -22.18
N PRO A 337 -36.39 27.63 -21.24
CA PRO A 337 -35.72 27.83 -19.95
C PRO A 337 -34.19 27.95 -20.07
N VAL A 338 -33.56 27.27 -21.03
CA VAL A 338 -32.11 27.34 -21.27
C VAL A 338 -31.74 28.63 -22.01
N GLY A 339 -32.58 29.10 -22.93
CA GLY A 339 -32.42 30.38 -23.61
C GLY A 339 -32.41 31.54 -22.61
N TRP A 340 -33.43 31.59 -21.73
CA TRP A 340 -33.49 32.59 -20.66
C TRP A 340 -32.23 32.58 -19.76
N LEU A 341 -31.72 31.40 -19.39
CA LEU A 341 -30.47 31.28 -18.62
C LEU A 341 -29.22 31.76 -19.40
N LEU A 342 -29.18 31.56 -20.72
CA LEU A 342 -28.10 32.03 -21.61
C LEU A 342 -28.17 33.53 -21.92
N ASP A 343 -29.35 34.15 -21.82
CA ASP A 343 -29.56 35.58 -22.04
C ASP A 343 -29.29 36.42 -20.78
N HIS A 344 -29.52 35.88 -19.58
CA HIS A 344 -29.19 36.55 -18.31
C HIS A 344 -27.79 36.16 -17.77
N GLY A 345 -26.99 35.41 -18.55
CA GLY A 345 -25.62 35.01 -18.18
C GLY A 345 -25.51 33.96 -17.07
N LEU A 346 -26.63 33.41 -16.59
CA LEU A 346 -26.70 32.39 -15.55
C LEU A 346 -26.20 31.01 -16.03
N LEU A 347 -26.21 30.79 -17.34
CA LEU A 347 -25.39 29.80 -18.04
C LEU A 347 -24.60 30.52 -19.13
N LEU A 348 -23.39 30.04 -19.42
CA LEU A 348 -22.54 30.59 -20.49
C LEU A 348 -22.16 29.49 -21.51
N PRO A 349 -21.98 29.82 -22.80
CA PRO A 349 -21.64 28.84 -23.82
C PRO A 349 -20.17 28.43 -23.74
N SER A 350 -19.91 27.14 -23.52
CA SER A 350 -18.57 26.53 -23.54
C SER A 350 -18.25 25.83 -24.88
N GLY A 351 -19.19 25.83 -25.83
CA GLY A 351 -19.07 25.27 -27.17
C GLY A 351 -20.43 25.28 -27.89
N PRO A 352 -20.52 24.87 -29.17
CA PRO A 352 -21.76 24.95 -29.95
C PRO A 352 -22.90 24.07 -29.39
N ARG A 353 -22.55 23.03 -28.63
CA ARG A 353 -23.48 22.10 -27.96
C ARG A 353 -23.26 22.00 -26.45
N ASN A 354 -22.45 22.87 -25.85
CA ASN A 354 -22.06 22.78 -24.44
C ASN A 354 -22.27 24.12 -23.73
N VAL A 355 -22.86 24.08 -22.54
CA VAL A 355 -22.98 25.23 -21.63
C VAL A 355 -22.26 24.93 -20.32
N VAL A 356 -21.91 25.99 -19.59
CA VAL A 356 -21.28 25.92 -18.27
C VAL A 356 -21.99 26.82 -17.27
N LEU A 357 -22.15 26.35 -16.03
CA LEU A 357 -22.61 27.12 -14.88
C LEU A 357 -21.41 27.93 -14.31
N PRO A 358 -21.45 29.28 -14.31
CA PRO A 358 -20.36 30.08 -13.76
C PRO A 358 -20.23 29.90 -12.24
N ARG A 359 -19.01 30.04 -11.71
CA ARG A 359 -18.68 29.83 -10.30
C ARG A 359 -19.52 30.67 -9.35
N GLU A 360 -19.72 31.94 -9.68
CA GLU A 360 -20.47 32.92 -8.88
C GLU A 360 -21.94 32.53 -8.78
N VAL A 361 -22.55 32.12 -9.90
CA VAL A 361 -23.93 31.58 -9.97
C VAL A 361 -24.03 30.29 -9.15
N ALA A 362 -23.05 29.39 -9.29
CA ALA A 362 -23.01 28.14 -8.53
C ALA A 362 -22.90 28.39 -7.01
N LEU A 363 -22.03 29.31 -6.57
CA LEU A 363 -21.86 29.65 -5.16
C LEU A 363 -23.15 30.27 -4.57
N HIS A 364 -23.82 31.18 -5.29
CA HIS A 364 -25.12 31.71 -4.85
C HIS A 364 -26.16 30.58 -4.63
N LEU A 365 -26.28 29.65 -5.59
CA LEU A 365 -27.17 28.48 -5.52
C LEU A 365 -26.78 27.44 -4.45
N ARG A 366 -25.61 27.60 -3.80
CA ARG A 366 -25.11 26.77 -2.70
C ARG A 366 -25.12 27.51 -1.34
N HIS A 367 -25.57 28.76 -1.34
CA HIS A 367 -25.47 29.72 -0.23
C HIS A 367 -24.01 29.94 0.23
N GLY A 368 -23.14 30.33 -0.71
CA GLY A 368 -21.72 30.62 -0.47
C GLY A 368 -20.80 29.40 -0.44
N ARG A 369 -21.33 28.18 -0.24
CA ARG A 369 -20.49 26.99 0.00
C ARG A 369 -19.78 26.46 -1.24
N ALA A 370 -18.47 26.22 -1.11
CA ALA A 370 -17.68 25.45 -2.05
C ALA A 370 -17.99 23.94 -1.98
N HIS A 371 -18.26 23.40 -0.78
CA HIS A 371 -18.49 21.97 -0.54
C HIS A 371 -19.91 21.66 -0.07
N ARG A 372 -20.47 20.53 -0.54
CA ARG A 372 -21.84 20.09 -0.18
C ARG A 372 -21.95 19.64 1.27
N ALA A 373 -20.92 18.92 1.72
CA ALA A 373 -20.72 18.49 3.09
C ALA A 373 -19.23 18.64 3.39
N PRO A 374 -18.83 19.70 4.11
CA PRO A 374 -17.52 19.75 4.76
C PRO A 374 -17.44 18.66 5.83
N GLU A 375 -16.27 18.03 5.97
CA GLU A 375 -16.06 16.86 6.83
C GLU A 375 -15.01 17.20 7.92
N PRO A 376 -15.29 18.12 8.86
CA PRO A 376 -14.28 18.69 9.76
C PRO A 376 -13.61 17.67 10.68
N PHE A 377 -14.36 16.67 11.13
CA PHE A 377 -13.87 15.59 11.99
C PHE A 377 -13.78 14.28 11.24
N ALA A 378 -12.74 13.51 11.56
CA ALA A 378 -12.60 12.13 11.12
C ALA A 378 -13.76 11.27 11.64
N PRO A 379 -14.30 10.32 10.85
CA PRO A 379 -15.29 9.37 11.32
C PRO A 379 -14.87 8.71 12.65
N PRO A 380 -15.73 8.73 13.69
CA PRO A 380 -15.40 8.12 14.97
C PRO A 380 -15.39 6.59 14.84
N LEU A 381 -14.34 5.96 15.36
CA LEU A 381 -14.31 4.51 15.50
C LEU A 381 -15.01 4.12 16.80
N SER A 382 -16.25 3.65 16.67
CA SER A 382 -17.02 3.08 17.78
C SER A 382 -16.99 1.54 17.70
N PRO A 383 -16.98 0.83 18.84
CA PRO A 383 -17.15 -0.62 18.85
C PRO A 383 -18.50 -0.97 18.20
N THR A 384 -18.44 -1.81 17.17
CA THR A 384 -19.64 -2.38 16.52
C THR A 384 -20.05 -3.68 17.22
N THR A 385 -19.06 -4.44 17.69
CA THR A 385 -19.23 -5.65 18.48
C THR A 385 -18.16 -5.66 19.56
N GLU A 386 -18.53 -6.07 20.78
CA GLU A 386 -17.59 -6.32 21.87
C GLU A 386 -17.57 -7.82 22.21
N HIS A 387 -16.37 -8.31 22.52
CA HIS A 387 -16.11 -9.69 22.88
C HIS A 387 -15.21 -9.75 24.11
N ASP A 388 -15.25 -10.87 24.82
CA ASP A 388 -14.23 -11.17 25.83
C ASP A 388 -12.84 -11.21 25.16
N PRO A 389 -11.84 -10.44 25.64
CA PRO A 389 -10.50 -10.44 25.07
C PRO A 389 -9.88 -11.84 24.97
N GLN A 390 -10.09 -12.70 25.97
CA GLN A 390 -9.57 -14.07 25.96
C GLN A 390 -10.21 -14.91 24.85
N VAL A 391 -11.47 -14.64 24.48
CA VAL A 391 -12.15 -15.32 23.36
C VAL A 391 -11.64 -14.82 22.01
N VAL A 392 -11.27 -13.54 21.91
CA VAL A 392 -10.59 -12.97 20.73
C VAL A 392 -9.20 -13.57 20.58
N ASP A 393 -8.40 -13.57 21.63
CA ASP A 393 -7.03 -14.08 21.66
C ASP A 393 -6.97 -15.58 21.34
N ASN A 394 -7.87 -16.39 21.93
CA ASN A 394 -8.02 -17.82 21.59
C ASN A 394 -8.47 -18.03 20.13
N THR A 395 -9.36 -17.19 19.59
CA THR A 395 -9.79 -17.29 18.18
C THR A 395 -8.61 -16.98 17.24
N ALA A 396 -7.85 -15.95 17.58
CA ALA A 396 -6.66 -15.53 16.84
C ALA A 396 -5.56 -16.62 16.89
N ALA A 397 -5.27 -17.20 18.05
CA ALA A 397 -4.33 -18.31 18.19
C ALA A 397 -4.72 -19.56 17.36
N GLY A 398 -6.03 -19.85 17.22
CA GLY A 398 -6.53 -20.89 16.32
C GLY A 398 -6.29 -20.61 14.83
N GLN A 399 -6.39 -19.35 14.40
CA GLN A 399 -6.00 -18.94 13.03
C GLN A 399 -4.49 -19.03 12.84
N THR A 400 -3.70 -18.58 13.81
CA THR A 400 -2.24 -18.76 13.83
C THR A 400 -1.83 -20.22 13.69
N PHE A 401 -2.46 -21.14 14.42
CA PHE A 401 -2.19 -22.58 14.29
C PHE A 401 -2.46 -23.09 12.87
N THR A 402 -3.58 -22.67 12.27
CA THR A 402 -3.98 -23.01 10.90
C THR A 402 -3.00 -22.44 9.86
N ALA A 403 -2.53 -21.20 10.07
CA ALA A 403 -1.53 -20.54 9.22
C ALA A 403 -0.21 -21.31 9.18
N LEU A 404 0.29 -21.72 10.36
CA LEU A 404 1.54 -22.47 10.49
C LEU A 404 1.48 -23.81 9.76
N ALA A 405 0.41 -24.59 9.98
CA ALA A 405 0.18 -25.85 9.30
C ALA A 405 0.07 -25.69 7.77
N THR A 406 -0.57 -24.62 7.30
CA THR A 406 -0.74 -24.37 5.84
C THR A 406 0.60 -24.02 5.17
N VAL A 407 1.49 -23.27 5.84
CA VAL A 407 2.83 -22.95 5.32
C VAL A 407 3.76 -24.16 5.35
N GLU A 408 3.70 -24.97 6.42
CA GLU A 408 4.45 -26.22 6.55
C GLU A 408 4.05 -27.25 5.47
N GLU A 409 2.74 -27.42 5.22
CA GLU A 409 2.29 -28.30 4.14
C GLU A 409 2.67 -27.78 2.74
N LEU A 410 2.53 -26.48 2.47
CA LEU A 410 2.91 -25.87 1.20
C LEU A 410 4.38 -26.17 0.84
N LEU A 411 5.27 -25.97 1.80
CA LEU A 411 6.72 -26.10 1.57
C LEU A 411 7.16 -27.57 1.58
N GLY A 412 6.55 -28.43 2.41
CA GLY A 412 6.76 -29.89 2.36
C GLY A 412 6.27 -30.53 1.05
N GLN A 413 5.21 -29.99 0.41
CA GLN A 413 4.81 -30.43 -0.94
C GLN A 413 5.84 -29.99 -2.00
N TRP A 414 6.41 -28.79 -1.90
CA TRP A 414 7.27 -28.22 -2.94
C TRP A 414 8.74 -28.66 -2.85
N GLU A 415 9.21 -29.24 -1.73
CA GLU A 415 10.59 -29.78 -1.66
C GLU A 415 10.83 -31.01 -2.54
N THR A 416 9.79 -31.74 -2.94
CA THR A 416 9.92 -32.94 -3.78
C THR A 416 9.54 -32.70 -5.24
N ALA A 417 8.67 -31.73 -5.51
CA ALA A 417 8.10 -31.48 -6.83
C ALA A 417 7.75 -29.99 -7.08
N GLY A 418 8.72 -29.11 -6.81
CA GLY A 418 8.60 -27.66 -6.99
C GLY A 418 8.12 -27.26 -8.41
N PRO A 419 7.17 -26.31 -8.54
CA PRO A 419 6.65 -25.90 -9.84
C PRO A 419 7.64 -25.00 -10.60
N PRO A 420 7.66 -25.07 -11.95
CA PRO A 420 8.57 -24.27 -12.77
C PRO A 420 8.19 -22.79 -12.82
N VAL A 421 9.19 -21.93 -12.94
CA VAL A 421 9.05 -20.47 -13.10
C VAL A 421 8.67 -20.14 -14.54
N LEU A 422 7.71 -19.23 -14.72
CA LEU A 422 7.34 -18.71 -16.04
C LEU A 422 8.45 -17.82 -16.61
N ARG A 423 8.62 -17.80 -17.93
CA ARG A 423 9.52 -16.87 -18.66
C ARG A 423 9.25 -15.37 -18.42
N ALA A 424 8.13 -15.02 -17.79
CA ALA A 424 7.77 -13.65 -17.42
C ALA A 424 8.00 -13.36 -15.91
N GLY A 425 8.57 -14.31 -15.17
CA GLY A 425 8.51 -14.41 -13.72
C GLY A 425 7.15 -14.96 -13.24
N GLY A 426 7.16 -15.61 -12.08
CA GLY A 426 5.95 -16.09 -11.41
C GLY A 426 5.50 -17.50 -11.76
N LEU A 427 4.42 -17.92 -11.11
CA LEU A 427 3.80 -19.23 -11.14
C LEU A 427 2.67 -19.30 -12.18
N SER A 428 2.47 -20.45 -12.83
CA SER A 428 1.34 -20.63 -13.75
C SER A 428 0.00 -20.76 -13.02
N VAL A 429 -1.09 -20.33 -13.66
CA VAL A 429 -2.46 -20.48 -13.12
C VAL A 429 -2.81 -21.96 -12.88
N ARG A 430 -2.27 -22.89 -13.68
CA ARG A 430 -2.46 -24.33 -13.48
C ARG A 430 -1.76 -24.84 -12.23
N ASP A 431 -0.56 -24.35 -11.95
CA ASP A 431 0.23 -24.75 -10.79
C ASP A 431 -0.33 -24.13 -9.50
N LEU A 432 -0.73 -22.84 -9.53
CA LEU A 432 -1.49 -22.20 -8.44
C LEU A 432 -2.76 -22.99 -8.11
N LYS A 433 -3.54 -23.38 -9.12
CA LYS A 433 -4.76 -24.19 -8.93
C LYS A 433 -4.45 -25.58 -8.37
N ARG A 434 -3.35 -26.24 -8.81
CA ARG A 434 -2.91 -27.51 -8.24
C ARG A 434 -2.58 -27.36 -6.75
N THR A 435 -1.84 -26.32 -6.38
CA THR A 435 -1.47 -26.04 -4.99
C THR A 435 -2.70 -25.69 -4.14
N ALA A 436 -3.65 -24.92 -4.66
CA ALA A 436 -4.90 -24.60 -3.98
C ALA A 436 -5.72 -25.87 -3.65
N VAL A 437 -5.86 -26.78 -4.62
CA VAL A 437 -6.50 -28.09 -4.41
C VAL A 437 -5.72 -28.97 -3.44
N ALA A 438 -4.38 -28.96 -3.49
CA ALA A 438 -3.54 -29.78 -2.61
C ALA A 438 -3.47 -29.27 -1.15
N LEU A 439 -3.82 -28.00 -0.91
CA LEU A 439 -3.96 -27.39 0.42
C LEU A 439 -5.41 -27.34 0.93
N ASP A 440 -6.38 -27.79 0.12
CA ASP A 440 -7.84 -27.64 0.35
C ASP A 440 -8.29 -26.18 0.62
N VAL A 441 -7.74 -25.23 -0.14
CA VAL A 441 -8.09 -23.80 -0.05
C VAL A 441 -8.45 -23.18 -1.39
N SER A 442 -9.03 -21.99 -1.37
CA SER A 442 -9.30 -21.21 -2.60
C SER A 442 -8.02 -20.66 -3.24
N GLU A 443 -8.02 -20.47 -4.56
CA GLU A 443 -6.87 -19.95 -5.32
C GLU A 443 -6.29 -18.62 -4.76
N PRO A 444 -7.08 -17.64 -4.28
CA PRO A 444 -6.55 -16.44 -3.61
C PRO A 444 -5.88 -16.71 -2.25
N VAL A 445 -6.37 -17.69 -1.48
CA VAL A 445 -5.76 -18.07 -0.18
C VAL A 445 -4.46 -18.82 -0.40
N ALA A 446 -4.39 -19.73 -1.38
CA ALA A 446 -3.13 -20.33 -1.81
C ALA A 446 -2.12 -19.26 -2.27
N ALA A 447 -2.56 -18.27 -3.05
CA ALA A 447 -1.71 -17.17 -3.47
C ALA A 447 -1.20 -16.32 -2.28
N PHE A 448 -2.00 -16.12 -1.22
CA PHE A 448 -1.54 -15.45 0.00
C PHE A 448 -0.41 -16.22 0.70
N TRP A 449 -0.58 -17.53 0.95
CA TRP A 449 0.46 -18.34 1.61
C TRP A 449 1.74 -18.48 0.77
N ILE A 450 1.62 -18.61 -0.55
CA ILE A 450 2.76 -18.63 -1.48
C ILE A 450 3.54 -17.30 -1.46
N GLU A 451 2.84 -16.17 -1.54
CA GLU A 451 3.45 -14.84 -1.45
C GLU A 451 4.09 -14.59 -0.08
N LEU A 452 3.47 -15.06 1.00
CA LEU A 452 3.99 -14.90 2.35
C LEU A 452 5.24 -15.76 2.61
N ALA A 453 5.25 -17.02 2.19
CA ALA A 453 6.42 -17.88 2.29
C ALA A 453 7.63 -17.29 1.53
N TYR A 454 7.38 -16.67 0.37
CA TYR A 454 8.38 -15.94 -0.40
C TYR A 454 8.82 -14.63 0.29
N ALA A 455 7.89 -13.86 0.87
CA ALA A 455 8.20 -12.65 1.62
C ALA A 455 8.99 -12.94 2.92
N ALA A 456 8.75 -14.08 3.57
CA ALA A 456 9.51 -14.56 4.73
C ALA A 456 10.86 -15.21 4.35
N GLY A 457 11.19 -15.32 3.06
CA GLY A 457 12.44 -15.94 2.59
C GLY A 457 12.48 -17.47 2.72
N LEU A 458 11.36 -18.12 3.05
CA LEU A 458 11.24 -19.58 3.14
C LEU A 458 11.13 -20.25 1.75
N LEU A 459 10.75 -19.48 0.73
CA LEU A 459 10.54 -19.92 -0.66
C LEU A 459 11.33 -19.05 -1.65
N ALA A 460 12.01 -19.66 -2.61
CA ALA A 460 12.73 -18.95 -3.69
C ALA A 460 12.66 -19.73 -5.02
N SER A 461 13.18 -19.11 -6.09
CA SER A 461 13.62 -19.86 -7.28
C SER A 461 15.03 -20.41 -7.03
N ASP A 462 15.34 -21.58 -7.58
CA ASP A 462 16.69 -22.14 -7.56
C ASP A 462 17.70 -21.35 -8.43
N GLY A 463 17.21 -20.68 -9.49
CA GLY A 463 18.03 -19.94 -10.44
C GLY A 463 18.70 -20.81 -11.51
N GLU A 464 18.26 -22.07 -11.67
CA GLU A 464 18.82 -23.02 -12.62
C GLU A 464 18.25 -22.86 -14.05
N THR A 465 18.80 -23.62 -15.01
CA THR A 465 18.41 -23.49 -16.44
C THR A 465 16.93 -23.83 -16.72
N ASP A 466 16.30 -24.63 -15.86
CA ASP A 466 14.86 -24.92 -15.83
C ASP A 466 14.27 -24.46 -14.49
N GLU A 467 14.42 -23.16 -14.19
CA GLU A 467 14.11 -22.52 -12.90
C GLU A 467 12.85 -23.08 -12.21
N ARG A 468 12.97 -23.49 -10.94
CA ARG A 468 11.87 -24.01 -10.11
C ARG A 468 11.76 -23.33 -8.76
N TYR A 469 10.52 -23.21 -8.28
CA TYR A 469 10.25 -22.75 -6.93
C TYR A 469 10.37 -23.89 -5.92
N ALA A 470 11.32 -23.78 -4.99
CA ALA A 470 11.56 -24.75 -3.92
C ALA A 470 11.85 -24.06 -2.57
N PRO A 471 11.76 -24.77 -1.42
CA PRO A 471 12.10 -24.20 -0.13
C PRO A 471 13.57 -23.80 -0.04
N THR A 472 13.85 -22.72 0.70
CA THR A 472 15.22 -22.30 1.03
C THR A 472 15.69 -23.01 2.31
N PRO A 473 17.00 -23.05 2.61
CA PRO A 473 17.50 -23.55 3.90
C PRO A 473 16.94 -22.83 5.14
N ALA A 474 16.40 -21.60 4.98
CA ALA A 474 15.72 -20.90 6.06
C ALA A 474 14.40 -21.57 6.48
N TYR A 475 13.80 -22.42 5.62
CA TYR A 475 12.69 -23.29 5.99
C TYR A 475 13.10 -24.32 7.05
N ASP A 476 14.27 -24.96 6.87
CA ASP A 476 14.78 -25.95 7.83
C ASP A 476 15.18 -25.31 9.17
N ASP A 477 15.58 -24.04 9.17
CA ASP A 477 15.75 -23.22 10.38
C ASP A 477 14.41 -22.84 11.02
N TRP A 478 13.42 -22.43 10.21
CA TRP A 478 12.08 -22.05 10.68
C TRP A 478 11.37 -23.23 11.35
N LEU A 479 11.41 -24.42 10.77
CA LEU A 479 10.86 -25.66 11.35
C LEU A 479 11.57 -26.16 12.64
N ARG A 480 12.62 -25.48 13.12
CA ARG A 480 13.30 -25.77 14.40
C ARG A 480 12.87 -24.82 15.54
N LEU A 481 11.99 -23.87 15.27
CA LEU A 481 11.55 -22.87 16.25
C LEU A 481 10.23 -23.27 16.95
N PRO A 482 9.97 -22.75 18.17
CA PRO A 482 8.64 -22.73 18.77
C PRO A 482 7.56 -22.15 17.83
N ALA A 483 6.31 -22.57 18.00
CA ALA A 483 5.23 -22.22 17.07
C ALA A 483 4.93 -20.70 17.07
N GLU A 484 5.04 -20.06 18.23
CA GLU A 484 4.94 -18.61 18.43
C GLU A 484 6.05 -17.84 17.72
N GLU A 485 7.29 -18.36 17.70
CA GLU A 485 8.42 -17.77 16.98
C GLU A 485 8.29 -17.97 15.47
N ARG A 486 7.80 -19.16 15.05
CA ARG A 486 7.46 -19.44 13.65
C ARG A 486 6.42 -18.45 13.13
N TRP A 487 5.40 -18.15 13.93
CA TRP A 487 4.37 -17.15 13.61
C TRP A 487 4.95 -15.74 13.60
N ALA A 488 5.75 -15.37 14.61
CA ALA A 488 6.33 -14.03 14.69
C ALA A 488 7.19 -13.69 13.45
N ARG A 489 7.95 -14.67 12.93
CA ARG A 489 8.69 -14.50 11.65
C ARG A 489 7.76 -14.29 10.44
N LEU A 490 6.60 -14.94 10.38
CA LEU A 490 5.61 -14.71 9.32
C LEU A 490 4.93 -13.34 9.46
N ALA A 491 4.54 -12.94 10.67
CA ALA A 491 3.92 -11.65 10.94
C ALA A 491 4.89 -10.48 10.65
N ALA A 492 6.16 -10.60 11.06
CA ALA A 492 7.22 -9.63 10.78
C ALA A 492 7.57 -9.54 9.29
N ALA A 493 7.38 -10.60 8.50
CA ALA A 493 7.50 -10.56 7.05
C ALA A 493 6.27 -9.92 6.37
N TRP A 494 5.06 -10.24 6.86
CA TRP A 494 3.79 -9.75 6.29
C TRP A 494 3.60 -8.24 6.44
N LEU A 495 3.77 -7.70 7.66
CA LEU A 495 3.47 -6.30 7.97
C LEU A 495 4.18 -5.31 7.03
N PRO A 496 5.51 -5.41 6.77
CA PRO A 496 6.22 -4.54 5.84
C PRO A 496 6.16 -4.99 4.37
N ALA A 497 5.56 -6.13 4.02
CA ALA A 497 5.59 -6.64 2.64
C ALA A 497 4.83 -5.73 1.65
N THR A 498 5.50 -5.24 0.61
CA THR A 498 4.86 -4.49 -0.49
C THR A 498 4.07 -5.38 -1.44
N ARG A 499 4.36 -6.68 -1.49
CA ARG A 499 3.70 -7.64 -2.38
C ARG A 499 2.25 -7.86 -1.92
N THR A 500 1.30 -7.75 -2.87
CA THR A 500 -0.14 -7.85 -2.60
C THR A 500 -0.73 -9.07 -3.32
N SER A 501 -0.89 -10.17 -2.61
CA SER A 501 -1.38 -11.47 -3.13
C SER A 501 -2.80 -11.38 -3.71
N SER A 502 -3.68 -10.58 -3.11
CA SER A 502 -5.07 -10.36 -3.53
C SER A 502 -5.24 -9.66 -4.90
N LEU A 503 -4.13 -9.39 -5.61
CA LEU A 503 -4.11 -8.94 -7.01
C LEU A 503 -3.87 -10.06 -8.02
N VAL A 504 -3.50 -11.28 -7.58
CA VAL A 504 -3.30 -12.45 -8.44
C VAL A 504 -4.60 -12.80 -9.17
N GLY A 505 -4.49 -13.13 -10.46
CA GLY A 505 -5.64 -13.31 -11.36
C GLY A 505 -6.28 -12.00 -11.85
N GLY A 506 -5.98 -10.87 -11.22
CA GLY A 506 -6.31 -9.53 -11.70
C GLY A 506 -5.56 -9.17 -12.98
N ARG A 507 -5.81 -7.97 -13.54
CA ARG A 507 -5.15 -7.48 -14.76
C ARG A 507 -4.28 -6.25 -14.51
N ASP A 508 -3.17 -6.16 -15.24
CA ASP A 508 -2.33 -4.97 -15.31
C ASP A 508 -2.95 -3.86 -16.19
N SER A 509 -2.30 -2.71 -16.27
CA SER A 509 -2.71 -1.59 -17.14
C SER A 509 -2.60 -1.86 -18.65
N ARG A 510 -2.11 -3.05 -19.05
CA ARG A 510 -2.01 -3.55 -20.43
C ARG A 510 -2.95 -4.73 -20.69
N GLY A 511 -3.80 -5.09 -19.73
CA GLY A 511 -4.76 -6.19 -19.82
C GLY A 511 -4.21 -7.61 -19.57
N ARG A 512 -2.92 -7.75 -19.25
CA ARG A 512 -2.26 -9.03 -18.91
C ARG A 512 -2.64 -9.49 -17.52
N THR A 513 -2.75 -10.80 -17.31
CA THR A 513 -3.06 -11.39 -15.99
C THR A 513 -1.85 -11.33 -15.04
N LEU A 514 -2.09 -10.91 -13.81
CA LEU A 514 -1.09 -10.89 -12.73
C LEU A 514 -0.91 -12.30 -12.14
N ALA A 515 0.31 -12.84 -12.23
CA ALA A 515 0.68 -14.16 -11.70
C ALA A 515 1.21 -14.07 -10.26
N ALA A 516 0.94 -15.11 -9.44
CA ALA A 516 1.61 -15.30 -8.15
C ALA A 516 3.13 -15.42 -8.36
N LEU A 517 3.91 -14.96 -7.40
CA LEU A 517 5.38 -14.79 -7.45
C LEU A 517 5.88 -13.89 -8.60
N GLY A 518 4.98 -13.21 -9.32
CA GLY A 518 5.33 -12.26 -10.37
C GLY A 518 5.82 -10.91 -9.82
N PRO A 519 6.64 -10.15 -10.57
CA PRO A 519 7.15 -8.85 -10.13
C PRO A 519 6.07 -7.76 -10.06
N GLU A 520 4.95 -7.92 -10.77
CA GLU A 520 3.93 -6.88 -10.94
C GLU A 520 2.93 -6.78 -9.76
N LEU A 521 3.22 -7.44 -8.62
CA LEU A 521 2.38 -7.46 -7.40
C LEU A 521 2.82 -6.47 -6.30
N ASP A 522 3.97 -5.80 -6.44
CA ASP A 522 4.46 -4.82 -5.46
C ASP A 522 3.62 -3.52 -5.45
N ARG A 523 3.11 -3.12 -4.29
CA ARG A 523 2.34 -1.89 -4.06
C ARG A 523 2.90 -1.17 -2.83
N SER A 524 3.66 -0.08 -3.05
CA SER A 524 4.29 0.70 -1.98
C SER A 524 3.36 1.21 -0.87
N PRO A 525 2.06 1.52 -1.10
CA PRO A 525 1.15 1.88 -0.01
C PRO A 525 0.72 0.72 0.90
N ALA A 526 1.00 -0.54 0.54
CA ALA A 526 0.48 -1.69 1.30
C ALA A 526 0.94 -1.69 2.77
N PRO A 527 2.24 -1.46 3.11
CA PRO A 527 2.68 -1.41 4.50
C PRO A 527 2.08 -0.24 5.30
N GLU A 528 1.94 0.95 4.70
CA GLU A 528 1.25 2.09 5.34
C GLU A 528 -0.18 1.69 5.70
N VAL A 529 -0.93 1.16 4.73
CA VAL A 529 -2.34 0.80 4.91
C VAL A 529 -2.53 -0.35 5.89
N ARG A 530 -1.69 -1.41 5.85
CA ARG A 530 -1.77 -2.51 6.82
C ARG A 530 -1.49 -2.02 8.24
N ARG A 531 -0.38 -1.30 8.45
CA ARG A 531 -0.06 -0.77 9.78
C ARG A 531 -1.15 0.18 10.27
N ARG A 532 -1.66 1.07 9.41
CA ARG A 532 -2.73 2.01 9.80
C ARG A 532 -4.05 1.33 10.13
N VAL A 533 -4.44 0.27 9.43
CA VAL A 533 -5.60 -0.57 9.79
C VAL A 533 -5.46 -1.12 11.21
N LEU A 534 -4.30 -1.68 11.54
CA LEU A 534 -4.05 -2.27 12.86
C LEU A 534 -3.95 -1.21 13.96
N GLU A 535 -3.29 -0.08 13.71
CA GLU A 535 -3.25 1.07 14.64
C GLU A 535 -4.65 1.62 14.94
N LEU A 536 -5.51 1.73 13.92
CA LEU A 536 -6.89 2.17 14.11
C LEU A 536 -7.69 1.16 14.97
N LEU A 537 -7.52 -0.15 14.76
CA LEU A 537 -8.12 -1.17 15.63
C LEU A 537 -7.53 -1.15 17.06
N ALA A 538 -6.26 -0.79 17.24
CA ALA A 538 -5.63 -0.67 18.55
C ALA A 538 -6.18 0.51 19.39
N THR A 539 -6.77 1.53 18.76
CA THR A 539 -7.47 2.62 19.47
C THR A 539 -8.75 2.17 20.18
N LEU A 540 -9.29 1.01 19.80
CA LEU A 540 -10.47 0.43 20.44
C LEU A 540 -10.11 -0.33 21.74
N PRO A 541 -11.06 -0.49 22.67
CA PRO A 541 -10.90 -1.38 23.83
C PRO A 541 -10.43 -2.79 23.45
N HIS A 542 -9.81 -3.50 24.39
CA HIS A 542 -9.47 -4.91 24.19
C HIS A 542 -10.76 -5.72 23.96
N GLY A 543 -10.75 -6.63 22.98
CA GLY A 543 -11.93 -7.41 22.59
C GLY A 543 -12.95 -6.69 21.71
N ALA A 544 -12.78 -5.40 21.40
CA ALA A 544 -13.69 -4.64 20.54
C ALA A 544 -13.34 -4.75 19.04
N ALA A 545 -14.35 -4.88 18.20
CA ALA A 545 -14.27 -4.88 16.74
C ALA A 545 -15.03 -3.67 16.14
N ALA A 546 -14.51 -3.09 15.05
CA ALA A 546 -15.16 -2.03 14.29
C ALA A 546 -15.69 -2.52 12.95
N SER A 547 -16.78 -1.91 12.48
CA SER A 547 -17.31 -2.13 11.13
C SER A 547 -16.27 -1.79 10.06
N PRO A 548 -16.00 -2.68 9.09
CA PRO A 548 -15.09 -2.42 7.98
C PRO A 548 -15.44 -1.15 7.18
N ASP A 549 -16.73 -0.82 7.04
CA ASP A 549 -17.16 0.39 6.32
C ASP A 549 -16.77 1.68 7.06
N VAL A 550 -16.82 1.67 8.40
CA VAL A 550 -16.42 2.82 9.23
C VAL A 550 -14.89 2.95 9.24
N LEU A 551 -14.17 1.83 9.29
CA LEU A 551 -12.71 1.79 9.13
C LEU A 551 -12.27 2.33 7.75
N LEU A 552 -12.97 1.94 6.68
CA LEU A 552 -12.73 2.45 5.32
C LEU A 552 -13.07 3.94 5.19
N ALA A 553 -14.18 4.40 5.78
CA ALA A 553 -14.52 5.82 5.82
C ALA A 553 -13.45 6.61 6.57
N ARG A 554 -12.94 6.09 7.70
CA ARG A 554 -11.85 6.69 8.46
C ARG A 554 -10.56 6.78 7.66
N LEU A 555 -10.14 5.72 6.97
CA LEU A 555 -8.95 5.72 6.12
C LEU A 555 -9.08 6.66 4.91
N ARG A 556 -10.28 6.74 4.29
CA ARG A 556 -10.59 7.71 3.23
C ARG A 556 -10.62 9.15 3.73
N TRP A 557 -10.86 9.37 5.02
CA TRP A 557 -10.75 10.70 5.62
C TRP A 557 -9.29 11.07 5.92
N GLU A 558 -8.48 10.14 6.43
CA GLU A 558 -7.06 10.37 6.75
C GLU A 558 -6.15 10.44 5.51
N ARG A 559 -6.52 9.75 4.43
CA ARG A 559 -5.88 9.79 3.10
C ARG A 559 -6.95 9.81 1.99
N PRO A 560 -7.52 10.98 1.65
CA PRO A 560 -8.55 11.06 0.64
C PRO A 560 -7.99 10.84 -0.76
N THR A 561 -8.80 10.23 -1.61
CA THR A 561 -8.35 9.76 -2.92
C THR A 561 -8.38 10.92 -3.92
N GLY A 562 -7.20 11.43 -4.29
CA GLY A 562 -7.07 12.39 -5.39
C GLY A 562 -7.67 11.81 -6.67
N HIS A 563 -8.75 12.40 -7.17
CA HIS A 563 -9.49 11.89 -8.33
C HIS A 563 -8.69 12.16 -9.63
N ARG A 564 -7.67 11.33 -9.89
CA ARG A 564 -7.11 11.16 -11.24
C ARG A 564 -8.26 10.67 -12.12
N GLY A 565 -8.83 11.59 -12.89
CA GLY A 565 -10.08 11.37 -13.60
C GLY A 565 -10.08 10.05 -14.36
N ALA A 566 -11.02 9.16 -14.01
CA ALA A 566 -11.35 8.08 -14.91
C ALA A 566 -11.71 8.72 -16.26
N PRO A 567 -11.10 8.31 -17.38
CA PRO A 567 -11.42 8.91 -18.67
C PRO A 567 -12.92 8.75 -18.89
N ALA A 568 -13.62 9.88 -19.09
CA ALA A 568 -15.06 9.87 -19.25
C ALA A 568 -15.42 8.84 -20.34
N PRO A 569 -16.38 7.93 -20.08
CA PRO A 569 -16.67 6.84 -21.00
C PRO A 569 -17.08 7.45 -22.34
N THR A 570 -16.21 7.32 -23.34
CA THR A 570 -16.46 7.85 -24.67
C THR A 570 -17.74 7.20 -25.18
N ALA A 571 -18.78 8.00 -25.41
CA ALA A 571 -20.09 7.51 -25.78
C ALA A 571 -19.99 6.76 -27.12
N SER A 572 -19.86 5.44 -27.05
CA SER A 572 -19.73 4.56 -28.20
C SER A 572 -21.07 4.52 -28.93
N THR A 573 -21.20 5.36 -29.95
CA THR A 573 -22.40 5.51 -30.77
C THR A 573 -22.99 4.14 -31.13
N PRO A 574 -24.22 3.81 -30.68
CA PRO A 574 -24.89 2.61 -31.12
C PRO A 574 -25.16 2.71 -32.63
N GLY A 575 -24.44 1.91 -33.42
CA GLY A 575 -24.65 1.85 -34.87
C GLY A 575 -26.07 1.39 -35.17
N ALA A 576 -26.76 2.09 -36.08
CA ALA A 576 -28.15 1.80 -36.38
C ALA A 576 -28.32 0.43 -37.06
N ALA A 577 -29.22 -0.39 -36.50
CA ALA A 577 -29.70 -1.63 -37.11
C ALA A 577 -31.21 -1.52 -37.37
N ALA A 578 -31.63 -1.76 -38.61
CA ALA A 578 -33.04 -1.70 -39.02
C ALA A 578 -33.78 -3.02 -38.74
N PRO A 579 -35.12 -3.01 -38.57
CA PRO A 579 -35.87 -4.18 -38.10
C PRO A 579 -36.37 -5.12 -39.22
N SER A 580 -35.89 -6.35 -39.24
CA SER A 580 -36.53 -7.54 -39.83
C SER A 580 -35.82 -8.82 -39.32
N GLY A 581 -36.44 -10.00 -39.24
CA GLY A 581 -37.87 -10.33 -39.35
C GLY A 581 -38.11 -11.85 -39.21
N SER A 582 -39.05 -12.23 -38.32
CA SER A 582 -39.81 -13.51 -38.29
C SER A 582 -39.11 -14.90 -38.33
N SER A 583 -39.45 -15.71 -37.31
CA SER A 583 -39.78 -17.16 -37.38
C SER A 583 -38.69 -18.24 -37.17
N PRO A 584 -39.07 -19.48 -36.73
CA PRO A 584 -38.20 -20.30 -35.86
C PRO A 584 -37.94 -21.77 -36.30
N GLY A 585 -37.00 -22.43 -35.59
CA GLY A 585 -36.79 -23.89 -35.53
C GLY A 585 -35.68 -24.24 -34.50
N THR A 586 -35.92 -25.00 -33.43
CA THR A 586 -35.79 -26.48 -33.32
C THR A 586 -34.36 -27.03 -33.55
N ALA A 587 -33.75 -27.83 -32.66
CA ALA A 587 -34.19 -28.30 -31.33
C ALA A 587 -33.04 -28.96 -30.51
N SER A 588 -33.27 -29.12 -29.20
CA SER A 588 -32.60 -30.06 -28.26
C SER A 588 -31.10 -29.82 -27.94
N SER A 589 -30.58 -30.25 -26.78
CA SER A 589 -31.17 -31.08 -25.72
C SER A 589 -30.87 -30.56 -24.30
N ALA A 590 -31.56 -31.12 -23.29
CA ALA A 590 -31.37 -30.83 -21.88
C ALA A 590 -31.08 -32.11 -21.09
N ALA A 591 -30.39 -31.98 -19.95
CA ALA A 591 -30.19 -33.05 -18.97
C ALA A 591 -30.33 -32.48 -17.55
N THR A 592 -31.46 -32.78 -16.90
CA THR A 592 -31.84 -32.30 -15.56
C THR A 592 -30.91 -32.84 -14.49
N TRP A 593 -30.52 -32.01 -13.52
CA TRP A 593 -29.82 -32.45 -12.30
C TRP A 593 -30.83 -32.87 -11.23
N TYR A 594 -30.56 -34.00 -10.57
CA TYR A 594 -31.26 -34.43 -9.36
C TYR A 594 -30.33 -34.22 -8.17
N SER A 595 -30.81 -33.62 -7.09
CA SER A 595 -30.04 -33.41 -5.85
C SER A 595 -30.72 -34.11 -4.68
N ALA A 596 -29.92 -34.78 -3.86
CA ALA A 596 -30.33 -35.36 -2.58
C ALA A 596 -29.42 -34.78 -1.49
N ALA A 597 -30.01 -34.42 -0.35
CA ALA A 597 -29.36 -33.53 0.62
C ALA A 597 -28.94 -34.24 1.92
N VAL A 598 -27.91 -33.69 2.57
CA VAL A 598 -27.64 -33.83 4.01
C VAL A 598 -27.34 -32.41 4.55
N PRO A 599 -27.94 -31.97 5.68
CA PRO A 599 -27.87 -30.57 6.14
C PRO A 599 -26.76 -30.34 7.20
N GLY A 600 -26.26 -29.10 7.33
CA GLY A 600 -25.24 -28.82 8.37
C GLY A 600 -24.70 -27.39 8.58
N ALA A 601 -25.20 -26.33 7.95
CA ALA A 601 -24.72 -24.95 8.21
C ALA A 601 -25.85 -23.92 8.13
N ALA A 602 -25.95 -23.02 9.11
CA ALA A 602 -27.10 -22.13 9.29
C ALA A 602 -26.78 -20.63 9.08
N SER A 603 -27.39 -20.08 8.03
CA SER A 603 -27.88 -18.68 7.96
C SER A 603 -26.91 -17.51 8.23
N ALA A 604 -26.18 -17.08 7.20
CA ALA A 604 -25.66 -15.72 7.08
C ALA A 604 -25.74 -15.22 5.62
N ALA A 605 -26.96 -15.00 5.10
CA ALA A 605 -27.19 -14.64 3.70
C ALA A 605 -28.39 -13.69 3.51
N ALA A 606 -28.29 -12.47 4.03
CA ALA A 606 -29.15 -11.35 3.63
C ALA A 606 -28.38 -10.49 2.62
N SER A 607 -28.55 -10.76 1.33
CA SER A 607 -27.77 -10.15 0.26
C SER A 607 -27.97 -8.63 0.16
N PRO A 608 -26.92 -7.80 0.33
CA PRO A 608 -26.97 -6.39 -0.04
C PRO A 608 -27.04 -6.27 -1.57
N THR A 609 -27.87 -5.36 -2.08
CA THR A 609 -28.01 -5.15 -3.53
C THR A 609 -26.71 -4.57 -4.10
N ALA A 610 -25.93 -5.41 -4.80
CA ALA A 610 -24.58 -5.06 -5.23
C ALA A 610 -24.55 -3.93 -6.28
N ALA A 611 -24.03 -2.76 -5.87
CA ALA A 611 -23.46 -1.81 -6.82
C ALA A 611 -22.17 -2.40 -7.40
N SER A 612 -21.99 -2.32 -8.72
CA SER A 612 -20.84 -2.95 -9.39
C SER A 612 -19.51 -2.28 -9.00
N PRO A 613 -18.45 -3.04 -8.63
CA PRO A 613 -17.20 -2.50 -8.07
C PRO A 613 -16.25 -1.91 -9.14
N ILE A 614 -16.77 -1.08 -10.04
CA ILE A 614 -16.01 -0.40 -11.10
C ILE A 614 -15.71 1.03 -10.64
N GLY A 615 -14.53 1.22 -10.04
CA GLY A 615 -14.01 2.54 -9.64
C GLY A 615 -13.41 2.64 -8.24
N GLU A 616 -13.27 1.54 -7.49
CA GLU A 616 -12.78 1.62 -6.11
C GLU A 616 -11.24 1.72 -6.01
N ASP A 617 -10.79 2.71 -5.24
CA ASP A 617 -9.38 3.07 -5.06
C ASP A 617 -8.50 1.93 -4.48
N LEU A 618 -7.19 2.01 -4.76
CA LEU A 618 -6.18 1.10 -4.29
C LEU A 618 -6.05 1.06 -2.76
N ARG A 619 -6.00 2.19 -2.04
CA ARG A 619 -5.90 2.20 -0.56
C ARG A 619 -7.15 1.58 0.08
N SER A 620 -8.34 1.80 -0.48
CA SER A 620 -9.59 1.15 -0.02
C SER A 620 -9.62 -0.37 -0.26
N ARG A 621 -9.00 -0.85 -1.34
CA ARG A 621 -8.84 -2.29 -1.60
C ARG A 621 -7.79 -2.92 -0.68
N LEU A 622 -6.62 -2.29 -0.55
CA LEU A 622 -5.56 -2.68 0.39
C LEU A 622 -6.07 -2.79 1.83
N ALA A 623 -6.92 -1.86 2.29
CA ALA A 623 -7.45 -1.86 3.65
C ALA A 623 -8.37 -3.06 3.95
N ARG A 624 -9.24 -3.47 3.02
CA ARG A 624 -10.06 -4.70 3.21
C ARG A 624 -9.21 -5.96 3.16
N TRP A 625 -8.26 -6.03 2.25
CA TRP A 625 -7.32 -7.15 2.20
C TRP A 625 -6.50 -7.23 3.49
N ALA A 626 -6.03 -6.12 4.04
CA ALA A 626 -5.33 -6.07 5.32
C ALA A 626 -6.14 -6.68 6.47
N VAL A 627 -7.45 -6.43 6.56
CA VAL A 627 -8.32 -7.04 7.58
C VAL A 627 -8.46 -8.55 7.37
N THR A 628 -8.63 -9.02 6.13
CA THR A 628 -8.70 -10.47 5.83
C THR A 628 -7.36 -11.17 6.07
N GLU A 629 -6.25 -10.57 5.66
CA GLU A 629 -4.89 -11.07 5.88
C GLU A 629 -4.53 -11.13 7.37
N ALA A 630 -4.96 -10.14 8.17
CA ALA A 630 -4.76 -10.11 9.61
C ALA A 630 -5.52 -11.24 10.34
N GLU A 631 -6.77 -11.49 9.96
CA GLU A 631 -7.58 -12.58 10.55
C GLU A 631 -7.00 -13.95 10.14
N MET A 632 -6.61 -14.15 8.88
CA MET A 632 -5.97 -15.40 8.41
C MET A 632 -4.64 -15.70 9.11
N LEU A 633 -3.91 -14.67 9.56
CA LEU A 633 -2.67 -14.83 10.33
C LEU A 633 -2.88 -14.98 11.83
N GLY A 634 -4.09 -14.75 12.35
CA GLY A 634 -4.32 -14.63 13.78
C GLY A 634 -3.71 -13.37 14.41
N VAL A 635 -3.57 -12.29 13.65
CA VAL A 635 -3.29 -10.93 14.17
C VAL A 635 -4.59 -10.31 14.70
N THR A 636 -5.73 -10.63 14.09
CA THR A 636 -7.06 -10.39 14.64
C THR A 636 -7.79 -11.70 14.95
N GLY A 637 -8.78 -11.63 15.83
CA GLY A 637 -9.74 -12.70 16.09
C GLY A 637 -11.15 -12.12 16.17
N ARG A 638 -12.07 -12.66 15.37
CA ARG A 638 -13.45 -12.15 15.21
C ARG A 638 -13.48 -10.67 14.77
N GLY A 639 -12.47 -10.19 14.05
CA GLY A 639 -12.33 -8.79 13.63
C GLY A 639 -11.92 -7.81 14.74
N ALA A 640 -11.60 -8.30 15.95
CA ALA A 640 -10.96 -7.53 17.02
C ALA A 640 -9.45 -7.80 17.05
N LEU A 641 -8.64 -6.80 17.42
CA LEU A 641 -7.19 -6.92 17.49
C LEU A 641 -6.75 -7.62 18.79
N SER A 642 -6.03 -8.75 18.66
CA SER A 642 -5.59 -9.60 19.78
C SER A 642 -4.49 -8.95 20.61
N ALA A 643 -4.19 -9.50 21.78
CA ALA A 643 -3.09 -9.07 22.64
C ALA A 643 -1.72 -9.17 21.93
N HIS A 644 -1.42 -10.30 21.28
CA HIS A 644 -0.21 -10.47 20.48
C HIS A 644 -0.23 -9.62 19.21
N GLY A 645 -1.40 -9.37 18.60
CA GLY A 645 -1.56 -8.45 17.48
C GLY A 645 -1.30 -6.98 17.84
N ARG A 646 -1.65 -6.56 19.07
CA ARG A 646 -1.32 -5.23 19.62
C ARG A 646 0.19 -5.07 19.86
N ALA A 647 0.86 -6.10 20.37
CA ALA A 647 2.30 -6.07 20.63
C ALA A 647 3.15 -5.82 19.35
N LEU A 648 2.71 -6.27 18.17
CA LEU A 648 3.36 -5.96 16.89
C LEU A 648 3.36 -4.46 16.51
N LEU A 649 2.55 -3.64 17.20
CA LEU A 649 2.43 -2.21 16.95
C LEU A 649 3.18 -1.36 17.97
N GLU A 650 3.52 -1.93 19.13
CA GLU A 650 4.29 -1.26 20.18
C GLU A 650 5.58 -0.69 19.58
N ARG A 651 5.84 0.58 19.88
CA ARG A 651 6.95 1.31 19.29
C ARG A 651 7.61 2.18 20.34
N HIS A 652 8.93 2.15 20.39
CA HIS A 652 9.71 3.09 21.16
C HIS A 652 9.97 4.35 20.30
N PRO A 653 10.43 5.47 20.91
CA PRO A 653 10.77 6.68 20.15
C PRO A 653 12.26 6.81 19.84
N ASP A 654 13.12 6.00 20.48
CA ASP A 654 14.57 6.22 20.58
C ASP A 654 15.44 5.07 20.00
N GLU A 655 14.86 3.97 19.48
CA GLU A 655 15.62 2.82 18.99
C GLU A 655 15.63 2.69 17.45
N PRO A 656 16.67 2.04 16.86
CA PRO A 656 16.71 1.80 15.42
C PRO A 656 15.61 0.81 15.02
N THR A 657 14.83 1.16 13.99
CA THR A 657 13.57 0.50 13.61
C THR A 657 13.63 -1.02 13.38
N ALA A 658 14.80 -1.57 13.06
CA ALA A 658 15.00 -3.02 12.98
C ALA A 658 14.95 -3.69 14.36
N ALA A 659 15.64 -3.12 15.36
CA ALA A 659 15.65 -3.63 16.74
C ALA A 659 14.26 -3.49 17.40
N GLU A 660 13.58 -2.35 17.17
CA GLU A 660 12.18 -2.15 17.60
C GLU A 660 11.28 -3.28 17.08
N SER A 661 11.43 -3.64 15.80
CA SER A 661 10.62 -4.69 15.17
C SER A 661 10.94 -6.09 15.67
N GLU A 662 12.20 -6.38 16.03
CA GLU A 662 12.59 -7.66 16.65
C GLU A 662 12.04 -7.78 18.08
N LEU A 663 12.13 -6.71 18.88
CA LEU A 663 11.60 -6.68 20.25
C LEU A 663 10.06 -6.81 20.28
N ALA A 664 9.36 -6.08 19.41
CA ALA A 664 7.90 -6.18 19.25
C ALA A 664 7.48 -7.60 18.81
N SER A 665 8.22 -8.22 17.88
CA SER A 665 7.96 -9.59 17.43
C SER A 665 8.17 -10.62 18.55
N ALA A 666 9.22 -10.46 19.36
CA ALA A 666 9.48 -11.31 20.51
C ALA A 666 8.43 -11.13 21.62
N GLN A 667 7.95 -9.91 21.85
CA GLN A 667 6.85 -9.65 22.79
C GLN A 667 5.53 -10.26 22.31
N ALA A 668 5.22 -10.15 21.02
CA ALA A 668 4.04 -10.78 20.43
C ALA A 668 4.10 -12.31 20.53
N ALA A 669 5.26 -12.94 20.29
CA ALA A 669 5.48 -14.36 20.50
C ALA A 669 5.23 -14.79 21.96
N ARG A 670 5.77 -14.04 22.95
CA ARG A 670 5.55 -14.33 24.38
C ARG A 670 4.09 -14.27 24.82
N LEU A 671 3.28 -13.41 24.21
CA LEU A 671 1.83 -13.31 24.49
C LEU A 671 1.03 -14.44 23.81
N LEU A 672 1.49 -14.90 22.65
CA LEU A 672 0.86 -15.99 21.89
C LEU A 672 1.18 -17.39 22.45
N ALA A 673 2.40 -17.61 22.96
CA ALA A 673 2.86 -18.91 23.48
C ALA A 673 1.84 -19.66 24.38
N PRO A 674 1.25 -19.06 25.44
CA PRO A 674 0.31 -19.76 26.32
C PRO A 674 -1.10 -19.99 25.71
N LEU A 675 -1.33 -19.58 24.47
CA LEU A 675 -2.60 -19.74 23.75
C LEU A 675 -2.52 -20.82 22.65
N LEU A 676 -1.32 -21.26 22.28
CA LEU A 676 -1.12 -22.35 21.33
C LEU A 676 -1.16 -23.70 22.04
N PRO A 677 -1.66 -24.78 21.39
CA PRO A 677 -1.62 -26.11 22.00
C PRO A 677 -0.19 -26.65 22.11
N ASP A 678 0.18 -27.18 23.28
CA ASP A 678 1.43 -27.91 23.47
C ASP A 678 1.56 -29.06 22.44
N PRO A 679 2.71 -29.22 21.76
CA PRO A 679 3.00 -30.38 20.93
C PRO A 679 2.93 -31.69 21.74
N LEU A 680 2.32 -32.72 21.15
CA LEU A 680 2.14 -34.02 21.76
C LEU A 680 3.21 -35.01 21.28
N ASP A 681 3.84 -35.68 22.24
CA ASP A 681 4.78 -36.80 22.06
C ASP A 681 4.06 -38.14 21.78
N HIS A 682 2.73 -38.14 21.60
CA HIS A 682 1.93 -39.37 21.49
C HIS A 682 0.64 -39.24 20.66
N VAL A 683 0.15 -40.37 20.17
CA VAL A 683 -1.17 -40.58 19.54
C VAL A 683 -2.05 -41.55 20.33
N LEU A 684 -3.34 -41.56 20.01
CA LEU A 684 -4.32 -42.54 20.47
C LEU A 684 -4.55 -43.58 19.37
N LEU A 685 -4.02 -44.80 19.54
CA LEU A 685 -4.23 -45.91 18.62
C LEU A 685 -5.62 -46.55 18.85
N GLN A 686 -6.34 -46.84 17.76
CA GLN A 686 -7.67 -47.44 17.77
C GLN A 686 -7.72 -48.79 17.04
N ALA A 687 -8.71 -49.62 17.37
CA ALA A 687 -8.79 -51.01 16.89
C ALA A 687 -9.14 -51.16 15.40
N ASP A 688 -9.54 -50.09 14.72
CA ASP A 688 -9.92 -50.04 13.30
C ASP A 688 -8.75 -49.63 12.38
N LEU A 689 -7.51 -49.76 12.87
CA LEU A 689 -6.26 -49.34 12.20
C LEU A 689 -6.12 -47.82 12.03
N THR A 690 -6.69 -47.02 12.94
CA THR A 690 -6.45 -45.57 12.98
C THR A 690 -5.58 -45.13 14.17
N ALA A 691 -4.93 -43.99 14.03
CA ALA A 691 -4.33 -43.20 15.09
C ALA A 691 -4.93 -41.80 15.10
N VAL A 692 -5.36 -41.33 16.27
CA VAL A 692 -5.88 -39.97 16.46
C VAL A 692 -4.87 -39.15 17.24
N ALA A 693 -4.47 -38.01 16.65
CA ALA A 693 -3.69 -36.98 17.31
C ALA A 693 -4.65 -35.87 17.80
N PRO A 694 -4.92 -35.75 19.11
CA PRO A 694 -5.89 -34.78 19.65
C PRO A 694 -5.33 -33.34 19.77
N GLY A 695 -4.27 -33.04 19.03
CA GLY A 695 -3.50 -31.80 19.02
C GLY A 695 -2.34 -31.92 18.03
N PRO A 696 -1.50 -30.87 17.88
CA PRO A 696 -0.25 -30.99 17.12
C PRO A 696 0.63 -32.09 17.69
N LEU A 697 1.35 -32.80 16.80
CA LEU A 697 2.36 -33.77 17.20
C LEU A 697 3.74 -33.12 17.20
N GLU A 698 4.66 -33.61 18.04
CA GLU A 698 6.07 -33.27 17.89
C GLU A 698 6.58 -33.68 16.50
N ARG A 699 7.43 -32.84 15.90
CA ARG A 699 7.88 -33.01 14.51
C ARG A 699 8.45 -34.41 14.18
N PRO A 700 9.34 -35.04 14.98
CA PRO A 700 9.89 -36.37 14.65
C PRO A 700 8.82 -37.48 14.65
N LEU A 701 7.80 -37.35 15.49
CA LEU A 701 6.63 -38.22 15.54
C LEU A 701 5.73 -37.98 14.33
N ALA A 702 5.44 -36.72 13.98
CA ALA A 702 4.65 -36.35 12.81
C ALA A 702 5.27 -36.86 11.49
N GLU A 703 6.57 -36.62 11.28
CA GLU A 703 7.32 -37.09 10.11
C GLU A 703 7.29 -38.63 10.00
N THR A 704 7.51 -39.33 11.11
CA THR A 704 7.52 -40.81 11.10
C THR A 704 6.10 -41.39 10.93
N LEU A 705 5.06 -40.73 11.44
CA LEU A 705 3.66 -41.10 11.18
C LEU A 705 3.24 -40.88 9.73
N GLY A 706 3.66 -39.78 9.07
CA GLY A 706 3.38 -39.53 7.65
C GLY A 706 4.01 -40.55 6.70
N ILE A 707 5.08 -41.22 7.13
CA ILE A 707 5.66 -42.37 6.43
C ILE A 707 4.87 -43.66 6.73
N LEU A 708 4.48 -43.89 7.99
CA LEU A 708 3.83 -45.12 8.46
C LEU A 708 2.32 -45.23 8.18
N ALA A 709 1.63 -44.11 8.00
CA ALA A 709 0.18 -44.03 7.89
C ALA A 709 -0.25 -42.95 6.89
N ASP A 710 -1.46 -43.07 6.37
CA ASP A 710 -2.07 -42.13 5.43
C ASP A 710 -3.01 -41.19 6.20
N VAL A 711 -2.98 -39.88 5.94
CA VAL A 711 -3.88 -38.92 6.61
C VAL A 711 -5.28 -39.01 6.02
N GLU A 712 -6.26 -39.39 6.84
CA GLU A 712 -7.67 -39.55 6.45
C GLU A 712 -8.49 -38.29 6.73
N SER A 713 -8.16 -37.55 7.79
CA SER A 713 -8.82 -36.29 8.13
C SER A 713 -7.87 -35.31 8.82
N LYS A 714 -7.95 -34.04 8.43
CA LYS A 714 -7.28 -32.90 9.04
C LYS A 714 -8.33 -32.05 9.76
N GLY A 715 -8.06 -31.62 10.99
CA GLY A 715 -8.99 -30.84 11.79
C GLY A 715 -8.50 -30.68 13.23
N GLY A 716 -9.42 -30.41 14.17
CA GLY A 716 -9.10 -30.27 15.60
C GLY A 716 -8.54 -31.55 16.26
N ALA A 717 -8.61 -32.68 15.57
CA ALA A 717 -7.76 -33.85 15.80
C ALA A 717 -7.41 -34.46 14.44
N THR A 718 -6.13 -34.75 14.19
CA THR A 718 -5.68 -35.37 12.93
C THR A 718 -5.88 -36.88 13.01
N VAL A 719 -6.53 -37.46 12.01
CA VAL A 719 -6.77 -38.91 11.91
C VAL A 719 -5.86 -39.51 10.84
N TYR A 720 -5.00 -40.42 11.27
CA TYR A 720 -4.12 -41.22 10.42
C TYR A 720 -4.67 -42.65 10.31
N ARG A 721 -4.57 -43.28 9.15
CA ARG A 721 -4.96 -44.68 8.91
C ARG A 721 -3.76 -45.50 8.47
N PHE A 722 -3.50 -46.61 9.16
CA PHE A 722 -2.46 -47.56 8.77
C PHE A 722 -2.98 -48.49 7.68
N THR A 723 -2.27 -48.57 6.56
CA THR A 723 -2.61 -49.41 5.40
C THR A 723 -1.48 -50.42 5.11
N PRO A 724 -1.75 -51.52 4.39
CA PRO A 724 -0.70 -52.44 3.93
C PRO A 724 0.32 -51.79 2.97
N GLU A 725 0.07 -50.55 2.54
CA GLU A 725 0.93 -49.77 1.65
C GLU A 725 1.72 -48.70 2.42
N SER A 726 1.13 -48.03 3.40
CA SER A 726 1.84 -47.12 4.31
C SER A 726 2.84 -47.87 5.20
N VAL A 727 2.47 -49.05 5.72
CA VAL A 727 3.42 -49.92 6.44
C VAL A 727 4.56 -50.38 5.51
N ARG A 728 4.26 -50.69 4.23
CA ARG A 728 5.29 -51.06 3.25
C ARG A 728 6.23 -49.88 2.95
N ARG A 729 5.69 -48.67 2.79
CA ARG A 729 6.42 -47.41 2.60
C ARG A 729 7.49 -47.20 3.68
N ALA A 730 7.17 -47.50 4.94
CA ALA A 730 8.13 -47.42 6.05
C ALA A 730 9.23 -48.49 6.01
N LEU A 731 8.92 -49.72 5.57
CA LEU A 731 9.92 -50.78 5.38
C LEU A 731 10.81 -50.51 4.15
N ASP A 732 10.25 -49.96 3.07
CA ASP A 732 10.98 -49.52 1.88
C ASP A 732 11.89 -48.31 2.19
N ALA A 733 11.50 -47.46 3.14
CA ALA A 733 12.33 -46.41 3.74
C ALA A 733 13.36 -46.94 4.76
N GLY A 734 13.49 -48.26 4.92
CA GLY A 734 14.56 -48.90 5.68
C GLY A 734 14.31 -49.15 7.17
N ARG A 735 13.09 -48.92 7.70
CA ARG A 735 12.73 -49.33 9.08
C ARG A 735 12.45 -50.84 9.13
N THR A 736 12.72 -51.49 10.26
CA THR A 736 12.35 -52.89 10.52
C THR A 736 10.99 -52.99 11.22
N ALA A 737 10.41 -54.20 11.28
CA ALA A 737 9.19 -54.44 12.05
C ALA A 737 9.36 -54.09 13.53
N ASP A 738 10.50 -54.45 14.13
CA ASP A 738 10.81 -54.16 15.53
C ASP A 738 10.96 -52.66 15.78
N ASP A 739 11.53 -51.89 14.83
CA ASP A 739 11.56 -50.42 14.90
C ASP A 739 10.14 -49.83 14.90
N VAL A 740 9.25 -50.36 14.05
CA VAL A 740 7.87 -49.88 13.93
C VAL A 740 7.05 -50.23 15.18
N HIS A 741 7.16 -51.45 15.70
CA HIS A 741 6.53 -51.84 16.96
C HIS A 741 7.06 -51.01 18.14
N THR A 742 8.38 -50.77 18.21
CA THR A 742 9.01 -49.95 19.24
C THR A 742 8.57 -48.49 19.16
N PHE A 743 8.54 -47.92 17.96
CA PHE A 743 8.06 -46.56 17.71
C PHE A 743 6.59 -46.40 18.10
N LEU A 744 5.72 -47.31 17.67
CA LEU A 744 4.30 -47.28 18.02
C LEU A 744 4.11 -47.40 19.54
N ALA A 745 4.79 -48.33 20.20
CA ALA A 745 4.68 -48.52 21.65
C ALA A 745 5.22 -47.34 22.47
N ALA A 746 6.24 -46.62 21.98
CA ALA A 746 6.80 -45.44 22.64
C ALA A 746 5.88 -44.21 22.52
N HIS A 747 5.24 -44.01 21.37
CA HIS A 747 4.43 -42.80 21.07
C HIS A 747 2.92 -43.08 21.08
N SER A 748 2.45 -44.11 21.81
CA SER A 748 1.02 -44.43 21.94
C SER A 748 0.53 -44.30 23.38
N ARG A 749 -0.50 -43.48 23.61
CA ARG A 749 -1.19 -43.39 24.92
C ARG A 749 -2.11 -44.59 25.20
N THR A 750 -2.49 -45.35 24.17
CA THR A 750 -3.24 -46.61 24.26
C THR A 750 -2.34 -47.78 23.82
N PRO A 751 -2.43 -48.97 24.45
CA PRO A 751 -1.63 -50.12 24.02
C PRO A 751 -1.85 -50.46 22.54
N VAL A 752 -0.77 -50.79 21.81
CA VAL A 752 -0.79 -51.09 20.37
C VAL A 752 -1.86 -52.16 20.06
N PRO A 753 -2.91 -51.85 19.28
CA PRO A 753 -3.99 -52.80 19.02
C PRO A 753 -3.50 -54.03 18.25
N GLN A 754 -3.97 -55.21 18.67
CA GLN A 754 -3.62 -56.49 18.04
C GLN A 754 -3.81 -56.54 16.51
N PRO A 755 -4.85 -55.91 15.90
CA PRO A 755 -4.96 -55.82 14.44
C PRO A 755 -3.82 -55.05 13.78
N LEU A 756 -3.34 -53.96 14.40
CA LEU A 756 -2.22 -53.16 13.89
C LEU A 756 -0.90 -53.92 14.02
N ALA A 757 -0.69 -54.61 15.15
CA ALA A 757 0.48 -55.46 15.33
C ALA A 757 0.55 -56.59 14.27
N TYR A 758 -0.58 -57.24 13.97
CA TYR A 758 -0.64 -58.24 12.89
C TYR A 758 -0.41 -57.66 11.49
N LEU A 759 -0.87 -56.43 11.22
CA LEU A 759 -0.61 -55.74 9.95
C LEU A 759 0.89 -55.52 9.72
N VAL A 760 1.60 -55.01 10.73
CA VAL A 760 3.06 -54.80 10.68
C VAL A 760 3.79 -56.13 10.43
N ASP A 761 3.45 -57.16 11.21
CA ASP A 761 4.03 -58.51 11.09
C ASP A 761 3.80 -59.14 9.70
N ASP A 762 2.58 -59.09 9.18
CA ASP A 762 2.22 -59.72 7.90
C ASP A 762 2.87 -59.02 6.71
N VAL A 763 2.93 -57.68 6.71
CA VAL A 763 3.63 -56.90 5.68
C VAL A 763 5.13 -57.16 5.75
N ALA A 764 5.74 -57.14 6.94
CA ALA A 764 7.17 -57.43 7.12
C ALA A 764 7.54 -58.87 6.72
N ARG A 765 6.70 -59.86 7.01
CA ARG A 765 6.89 -61.26 6.57
C ARG A 765 6.80 -61.45 5.06
N LYS A 766 6.27 -60.48 4.31
CA LYS A 766 6.16 -60.48 2.84
C LYS A 766 7.23 -59.62 2.19
N HIS A 767 7.67 -58.55 2.86
CA HIS A 767 8.82 -57.73 2.50
C HIS A 767 10.11 -58.56 2.40
N GLY A 768 11.08 -58.10 1.60
CA GLY A 768 12.40 -58.74 1.47
C GLY A 768 12.49 -60.19 0.95
N ARG A 769 11.36 -60.87 0.66
CA ARG A 769 11.36 -62.26 0.16
C ARG A 769 12.01 -62.42 -1.21
N LEU A 770 11.85 -61.44 -2.08
CA LEU A 770 12.55 -61.33 -3.35
C LEU A 770 13.79 -60.45 -3.14
N ARG A 771 14.98 -61.02 -3.36
CA ARG A 771 16.26 -60.32 -3.15
C ARG A 771 16.79 -59.77 -4.46
N ILE A 772 16.76 -58.46 -4.60
CA ILE A 772 17.38 -57.74 -5.71
C ILE A 772 18.85 -57.49 -5.34
N GLY A 773 19.78 -58.04 -6.12
CA GLY A 773 21.19 -57.71 -6.00
C GLY A 773 21.53 -56.50 -6.86
N ALA A 774 22.29 -55.54 -6.33
CA ALA A 774 22.70 -54.36 -7.09
C ALA A 774 23.55 -54.77 -8.30
N ALA A 775 22.99 -54.61 -9.49
CA ALA A 775 23.74 -54.37 -10.72
C ALA A 775 23.69 -52.86 -10.94
N SER A 776 24.81 -52.17 -10.74
CA SER A 776 24.87 -50.70 -10.84
C SER A 776 24.53 -50.21 -12.26
N ALA A 777 24.75 -51.07 -13.25
CA ALA A 777 24.18 -50.98 -14.59
C ALA A 777 24.05 -52.39 -15.18
N TYR A 778 23.29 -52.54 -16.27
CA TYR A 778 23.31 -53.73 -17.11
C TYR A 778 23.65 -53.37 -18.56
N LEU A 779 24.21 -54.32 -19.29
CA LEU A 779 24.50 -54.22 -20.72
C LEU A 779 23.73 -55.33 -21.43
N ARG A 780 22.75 -54.95 -22.24
CA ARG A 780 22.03 -55.83 -23.16
C ARG A 780 22.65 -55.73 -24.55
N CYS A 781 22.85 -56.87 -25.19
CA CYS A 781 23.22 -56.92 -26.61
C CYS A 781 22.66 -58.21 -27.22
N ASP A 782 22.14 -58.12 -28.43
CA ASP A 782 21.47 -59.23 -29.10
C ASP A 782 22.46 -60.23 -29.75
N ASP A 783 23.78 -59.95 -29.65
CA ASP A 783 24.87 -60.84 -30.04
C ASP A 783 25.64 -61.37 -28.80
N ASP A 784 25.54 -62.68 -28.56
CA ASP A 784 26.26 -63.41 -27.49
C ASP A 784 27.78 -63.27 -27.63
N THR A 785 28.29 -63.35 -28.87
CA THR A 785 29.72 -63.39 -29.16
C THR A 785 30.41 -62.07 -28.87
N LEU A 786 29.72 -60.95 -29.11
CA LEU A 786 30.21 -59.61 -28.76
C LEU A 786 30.27 -59.41 -27.23
N LEU A 787 29.30 -59.93 -26.48
CA LEU A 787 29.36 -59.90 -25.01
C LEU A 787 30.44 -60.84 -24.45
N ALA A 788 30.71 -61.96 -25.10
CA ALA A 788 31.82 -62.85 -24.76
C ALA A 788 33.18 -62.18 -25.04
N GLU A 789 33.32 -61.43 -26.14
CA GLU A 789 34.50 -60.62 -26.45
C GLU A 789 34.73 -59.51 -25.41
N ILE A 790 33.69 -58.74 -25.08
CA ILE A 790 33.74 -57.68 -24.06
C ILE A 790 34.12 -58.24 -22.68
N LEU A 791 33.66 -59.44 -22.32
CA LEU A 791 34.09 -60.14 -21.09
C LEU A 791 35.54 -60.66 -21.14
N ALA A 792 36.09 -60.92 -22.33
CA ALA A 792 37.43 -61.46 -22.52
C ALA A 792 38.51 -60.37 -22.68
N ASP A 793 38.14 -59.17 -23.12
CA ASP A 793 39.06 -58.04 -23.18
C ASP A 793 39.51 -57.60 -21.78
N ARG A 794 40.82 -57.67 -21.53
CA ARG A 794 41.43 -57.27 -20.26
C ARG A 794 41.20 -55.78 -19.91
N ARG A 795 40.82 -54.94 -20.88
CA ARG A 795 40.41 -53.54 -20.65
C ARG A 795 39.09 -53.43 -19.87
N SER A 796 38.17 -54.40 -19.98
CA SER A 796 36.86 -54.34 -19.30
C SER A 796 36.91 -54.71 -17.81
N ALA A 797 38.03 -55.23 -17.32
CA ALA A 797 38.19 -55.71 -15.94
C ALA A 797 37.86 -54.65 -14.86
N GLY A 798 38.09 -53.37 -15.14
CA GLY A 798 37.73 -52.26 -14.26
C GLY A 798 36.21 -52.07 -14.06
N LEU A 799 35.40 -52.49 -15.04
CA LEU A 799 33.93 -52.35 -15.04
C LEU A 799 33.24 -53.44 -14.21
N ARG A 800 33.99 -54.48 -13.81
CA ARG A 800 33.53 -55.62 -12.98
C ARG A 800 32.24 -56.25 -13.53
N LEU A 801 32.28 -56.60 -14.80
CA LEU A 801 31.17 -57.24 -15.51
C LEU A 801 30.97 -58.68 -15.03
N ARG A 802 29.71 -59.07 -14.83
CA ARG A 802 29.26 -60.43 -14.50
C ARG A 802 28.08 -60.81 -15.39
N ARG A 803 28.20 -61.93 -16.12
CA ARG A 803 27.13 -62.43 -16.98
C ARG A 803 25.89 -62.82 -16.17
N LEU A 804 24.70 -62.38 -16.60
CA LEU A 804 23.41 -62.82 -16.02
C LEU A 804 22.64 -63.74 -16.97
N ALA A 805 22.73 -63.48 -18.27
CA ALA A 805 22.08 -64.25 -19.33
C ALA A 805 22.99 -64.31 -20.57
N PRO A 806 22.64 -65.08 -21.63
CA PRO A 806 23.37 -65.07 -22.89
C PRO A 806 23.53 -63.65 -23.45
N THR A 807 22.45 -62.88 -23.52
CA THR A 807 22.40 -61.52 -24.09
C THR A 807 22.49 -60.38 -23.06
N VAL A 808 22.82 -60.68 -21.78
CA VAL A 808 22.82 -59.66 -20.70
C VAL A 808 23.98 -59.83 -19.71
N LEU A 809 24.74 -58.75 -19.52
CA LEU A 809 25.74 -58.59 -18.46
C LEU A 809 25.24 -57.61 -17.38
N ALA A 810 25.64 -57.81 -16.13
CA ALA A 810 25.55 -56.81 -15.06
C ALA A 810 26.94 -56.21 -14.79
N ALA A 811 27.03 -54.89 -14.61
CA ALA A 811 28.21 -54.21 -14.10
C ALA A 811 28.07 -53.94 -12.58
N GLN A 812 29.21 -53.74 -11.91
CA GLN A 812 29.24 -53.07 -10.60
C GLN A 812 29.63 -51.59 -10.71
N ALA A 813 30.15 -51.17 -11.87
CA ALA A 813 30.29 -49.76 -12.23
C ALA A 813 28.92 -49.13 -12.57
N PRO A 814 28.66 -47.85 -12.18
CA PRO A 814 27.42 -47.15 -12.51
C PRO A 814 27.28 -46.88 -14.02
N PRO A 815 26.08 -46.49 -14.51
CA PRO A 815 25.79 -46.45 -15.95
C PRO A 815 26.73 -45.54 -16.72
N ASP A 816 27.06 -44.36 -16.21
CA ASP A 816 27.93 -43.39 -16.89
C ASP A 816 29.36 -43.92 -17.06
N THR A 817 29.94 -44.47 -15.99
CA THR A 817 31.26 -45.13 -16.04
C THR A 817 31.28 -46.35 -16.96
N LEU A 818 30.17 -47.09 -17.05
CA LEU A 818 30.02 -48.19 -18.01
C LEU A 818 29.96 -47.69 -19.45
N LEU A 819 29.17 -46.64 -19.73
CA LEU A 819 29.05 -46.01 -21.04
C LEU A 819 30.39 -45.42 -21.52
N GLU A 820 31.10 -44.69 -20.66
CA GLU A 820 32.42 -44.14 -20.96
C GLU A 820 33.47 -45.23 -21.18
N GLY A 821 33.52 -46.25 -20.30
CA GLY A 821 34.47 -47.35 -20.42
C GLY A 821 34.29 -48.18 -21.70
N LEU A 822 33.05 -48.47 -22.08
CA LEU A 822 32.72 -49.15 -23.35
C LEU A 822 33.10 -48.29 -24.58
N ARG A 823 32.86 -46.97 -24.53
CA ARG A 823 33.27 -46.03 -25.59
C ARG A 823 34.79 -45.97 -25.74
N ALA A 824 35.53 -45.91 -24.63
CA ALA A 824 36.99 -45.95 -24.62
C ALA A 824 37.58 -47.28 -25.16
N MET A 825 36.82 -48.38 -25.11
CA MET A 825 37.22 -49.66 -25.70
C MET A 825 36.93 -49.77 -27.21
N GLY A 826 36.05 -48.92 -27.75
CA GLY A 826 35.68 -48.84 -29.18
C GLY A 826 34.21 -49.11 -29.49
N TYR A 827 33.35 -49.34 -28.48
CA TYR A 827 31.94 -49.69 -28.66
C TYR A 827 31.02 -48.46 -28.53
N ALA A 828 29.80 -48.54 -29.08
CA ALA A 828 28.87 -47.40 -29.14
C ALA A 828 27.55 -47.66 -28.36
N PRO A 829 27.56 -47.73 -27.02
CA PRO A 829 26.36 -47.95 -26.21
C PRO A 829 25.52 -46.67 -26.00
N ALA A 830 24.22 -46.89 -25.81
CA ALA A 830 23.24 -45.94 -25.29
C ALA A 830 22.80 -46.35 -23.87
N ALA A 831 22.26 -45.43 -23.09
CA ALA A 831 21.55 -45.76 -21.85
C ALA A 831 20.24 -46.48 -22.16
N GLU A 832 19.75 -47.31 -21.25
CA GLU A 832 18.43 -47.95 -21.34
C GLU A 832 17.56 -47.52 -20.14
N SER A 833 16.31 -47.99 -20.08
CA SER A 833 15.28 -47.54 -19.14
C SER A 833 14.69 -48.71 -18.35
N ALA A 834 14.01 -48.42 -17.23
CA ALA A 834 13.22 -49.41 -16.50
C ALA A 834 12.11 -50.03 -17.38
N GLU A 835 11.58 -49.28 -18.35
CA GLU A 835 10.60 -49.73 -19.34
C GLU A 835 11.24 -50.22 -20.66
N GLY A 836 12.56 -50.03 -20.84
CA GLY A 836 13.32 -50.37 -22.06
C GLY A 836 13.66 -49.17 -22.98
N ASP A 837 12.91 -48.08 -22.90
CA ASP A 837 13.11 -46.85 -23.67
C ASP A 837 14.00 -45.79 -22.96
N VAL A 838 15.34 -45.89 -23.08
CA VAL A 838 16.37 -44.84 -22.80
C VAL A 838 15.98 -43.73 -21.77
N LEU A 839 16.26 -43.91 -20.46
CA LEU A 839 15.81 -42.97 -19.39
C LEU A 839 16.93 -42.24 -18.62
N VAL A 840 16.47 -41.28 -17.81
CA VAL A 840 17.22 -40.40 -16.88
C VAL A 840 16.70 -40.61 -15.44
N SER A 841 17.44 -40.14 -14.42
CA SER A 841 17.43 -40.63 -13.03
C SER A 841 16.43 -39.98 -12.04
N ARG A 842 16.48 -40.46 -10.78
CA ARG A 842 15.52 -40.24 -9.67
C ARG A 842 15.83 -38.99 -8.84
N ALA A 843 14.82 -38.39 -8.19
CA ALA A 843 14.95 -37.13 -7.47
C ALA A 843 15.33 -37.26 -5.98
N GLU A 844 16.16 -36.31 -5.50
CA GLU A 844 16.42 -36.00 -4.09
C GLU A 844 15.57 -34.79 -3.65
N ALA A 845 15.49 -34.51 -2.35
CA ALA A 845 14.76 -33.35 -1.83
C ALA A 845 15.47 -32.04 -2.25
N GLN A 846 14.76 -31.18 -2.98
CA GLN A 846 15.31 -29.97 -3.57
C GLN A 846 15.29 -28.81 -2.56
N ARG A 847 16.39 -28.06 -2.54
CA ARG A 847 16.58 -26.80 -1.81
C ARG A 847 17.21 -25.79 -2.75
N THR A 848 16.75 -24.54 -2.70
CA THR A 848 17.43 -23.45 -3.41
C THR A 848 18.74 -23.08 -2.70
N PRO A 849 19.63 -22.31 -3.34
CA PRO A 849 20.66 -21.56 -2.61
C PRO A 849 20.05 -20.68 -1.50
N PRO A 850 20.80 -20.36 -0.43
CA PRO A 850 20.33 -19.45 0.62
C PRO A 850 19.98 -18.07 0.07
N ARG A 851 18.77 -17.58 0.37
CA ARG A 851 18.27 -16.27 -0.06
C ARG A 851 17.76 -15.46 1.14
N ARG A 852 17.95 -14.14 1.12
CA ARG A 852 17.36 -13.23 2.11
C ARG A 852 15.91 -12.88 1.72
N PRO A 853 15.03 -12.57 2.70
CA PRO A 853 13.73 -11.96 2.43
C PRO A 853 13.81 -10.77 1.45
N PRO A 854 12.88 -10.63 0.50
CA PRO A 854 12.88 -9.52 -0.46
C PRO A 854 12.64 -8.18 0.26
N VAL A 855 13.55 -7.22 0.07
CA VAL A 855 13.45 -5.90 0.70
C VAL A 855 12.17 -5.16 0.24
N PRO A 856 11.35 -4.64 1.18
CA PRO A 856 10.20 -3.79 0.87
C PRO A 856 10.55 -2.55 0.06
N VAL A 857 9.60 -2.10 -0.77
CA VAL A 857 9.76 -0.93 -1.66
C VAL A 857 8.97 0.28 -1.12
N PRO A 858 9.58 1.18 -0.31
CA PRO A 858 8.85 2.25 0.38
C PRO A 858 8.16 3.26 -0.56
N GLU A 859 7.17 3.99 -0.04
CA GLU A 859 6.42 5.00 -0.79
C GLU A 859 7.14 6.35 -0.83
N GLY A 860 8.15 6.45 -1.70
CA GLY A 860 8.97 7.65 -1.89
C GLY A 860 10.35 7.54 -1.22
N PRO A 861 11.06 8.66 -1.05
CA PRO A 861 12.36 8.68 -0.37
C PRO A 861 12.21 8.27 1.11
N PRO A 862 13.28 7.74 1.74
CA PRO A 862 13.27 7.37 3.15
C PRO A 862 12.96 8.59 4.04
N VAL A 863 12.31 8.33 5.18
CA VAL A 863 12.08 9.35 6.21
C VAL A 863 13.44 9.73 6.83
N PRO A 864 13.81 11.01 6.86
CA PRO A 864 15.09 11.45 7.42
C PRO A 864 15.07 11.30 8.95
N ASP A 865 16.24 11.03 9.54
CA ASP A 865 16.41 11.11 10.99
C ASP A 865 16.56 12.56 11.49
N THR A 866 16.48 12.75 12.80
CA THR A 866 16.55 14.06 13.45
C THR A 866 17.93 14.73 13.32
N ALA A 867 19.01 13.96 13.16
CA ALA A 867 20.36 14.47 12.97
C ALA A 867 20.55 15.01 11.55
N LEU A 868 20.06 14.29 10.54
CA LEU A 868 20.02 14.69 9.13
C LEU A 868 19.12 15.91 8.93
N LEU A 869 17.92 15.94 9.54
CA LEU A 869 17.06 17.12 9.55
C LEU A 869 17.78 18.35 10.14
N GLY A 870 18.40 18.21 11.30
CA GLY A 870 19.16 19.28 11.94
C GLY A 870 20.36 19.74 11.11
N ALA A 871 21.05 18.82 10.43
CA ALA A 871 22.15 19.15 9.53
C ALA A 871 21.67 19.90 8.27
N ALA A 872 20.60 19.42 7.63
CA ALA A 872 20.00 20.03 6.46
C ALA A 872 19.50 21.45 6.76
N VAL A 873 18.79 21.68 7.87
CA VAL A 873 18.33 23.02 8.24
C VAL A 873 19.52 23.97 8.46
N ARG A 874 20.59 23.53 9.13
CA ARG A 874 21.82 24.33 9.29
C ARG A 874 22.48 24.67 7.95
N ALA A 875 22.55 23.72 7.01
CA ALA A 875 23.10 23.94 5.67
C ALA A 875 22.26 24.96 4.87
N ILE A 876 20.93 24.76 4.81
CA ILE A 876 19.97 25.65 4.15
C ILE A 876 20.06 27.08 4.71
N ARG A 877 20.20 27.23 6.04
CA ARG A 877 20.39 28.53 6.70
C ARG A 877 21.72 29.18 6.36
N ALA A 878 22.81 28.42 6.36
CA ALA A 878 24.14 28.94 6.02
C ALA A 878 24.20 29.43 4.56
N GLY A 879 23.60 28.68 3.63
CA GLY A 879 23.51 29.07 2.22
C GLY A 879 22.56 30.25 1.98
N ASP A 880 21.42 30.34 2.67
CA ASP A 880 20.53 31.51 2.58
C ASP A 880 21.20 32.79 3.12
N LEU A 881 21.96 32.69 4.21
CA LEU A 881 22.79 33.79 4.72
C LEU A 881 23.90 34.19 3.74
N ALA A 882 24.55 33.22 3.07
CA ALA A 882 25.55 33.49 2.04
C ALA A 882 24.95 34.14 0.78
N ALA A 883 23.77 33.68 0.35
CA ALA A 883 23.06 34.19 -0.83
C ALA A 883 22.43 35.57 -0.61
N THR A 884 22.08 35.92 0.64
CA THR A 884 21.51 37.23 1.01
C THR A 884 22.55 38.24 1.49
N ALA A 885 23.80 37.82 1.70
CA ALA A 885 24.89 38.73 2.06
C ALA A 885 25.12 39.80 0.97
N PRO A 886 25.23 41.10 1.31
CA PRO A 886 25.41 42.15 0.32
C PRO A 886 26.76 41.98 -0.39
N HIS A 887 26.71 41.76 -1.70
CA HIS A 887 27.90 41.49 -2.52
C HIS A 887 28.80 42.73 -2.56
N LYS A 888 29.85 42.73 -1.71
CA LYS A 888 30.82 43.82 -1.62
C LYS A 888 31.50 43.96 -3.00
N PRO A 889 31.40 45.11 -3.70
CA PRO A 889 32.02 45.26 -5.00
C PRO A 889 33.55 45.19 -4.83
N THR A 890 34.15 44.15 -5.42
CA THR A 890 35.61 44.03 -5.50
C THR A 890 36.12 45.17 -6.37
N VAL A 891 36.78 46.15 -5.74
CA VAL A 891 37.43 47.25 -6.46
C VAL A 891 38.49 46.64 -7.37
N ALA A 892 38.34 46.85 -8.68
CA ALA A 892 39.31 46.39 -9.66
C ALA A 892 40.66 47.09 -9.39
N ALA A 893 41.73 46.30 -9.22
CA ALA A 893 43.08 46.84 -9.09
C ALA A 893 43.48 47.59 -10.38
N GLU A 894 44.25 48.66 -10.21
CA GLU A 894 44.44 49.68 -11.24
C GLU A 894 45.26 49.18 -12.44
N ALA A 895 44.89 49.64 -13.64
CA ALA A 895 45.67 49.41 -14.85
C ALA A 895 46.77 50.48 -15.00
N GLY A 896 48.03 50.05 -15.12
CA GLY A 896 49.12 50.88 -15.64
C GLY A 896 48.97 51.11 -17.15
N PRO A 897 49.22 52.33 -17.68
CA PRO A 897 49.00 52.67 -19.09
C PRO A 897 50.25 52.46 -19.98
N GLU A 898 50.19 53.03 -21.19
CA GLU A 898 51.18 53.02 -22.30
C GLU A 898 51.06 51.83 -23.28
N THR A 899 51.08 52.03 -24.61
CA THR A 899 51.01 53.28 -25.43
C THR A 899 50.19 53.03 -26.71
N ALA A 900 49.67 54.09 -27.33
CA ALA A 900 48.83 54.00 -28.54
C ALA A 900 49.63 54.02 -29.85
N SER A 901 49.08 53.44 -30.93
CA SER A 901 49.03 54.06 -32.28
C SER A 901 48.36 53.19 -33.35
N GLY A 902 47.43 53.77 -34.13
CA GLY A 902 47.24 53.43 -35.55
C GLY A 902 46.18 52.36 -35.90
N PRO A 903 45.33 52.57 -36.95
CA PRO A 903 44.33 51.61 -37.40
C PRO A 903 44.51 51.17 -38.87
N GLU A 904 43.44 50.60 -39.46
CA GLU A 904 43.28 50.16 -40.87
C GLU A 904 44.03 48.86 -41.26
N THR A 905 43.54 47.99 -42.16
CA THR A 905 42.32 47.94 -43.00
C THR A 905 41.63 46.56 -42.88
N ALA A 906 40.43 46.39 -43.46
CA ALA A 906 39.76 45.08 -43.56
C ALA A 906 39.61 44.61 -45.02
N SER A 907 40.15 43.41 -45.35
CA SER A 907 39.73 42.52 -46.46
C SER A 907 40.59 41.24 -46.47
N GLY A 908 40.21 40.21 -47.25
CA GLY A 908 41.17 39.22 -47.76
C GLY A 908 41.00 37.75 -47.33
N SER A 909 40.13 37.03 -48.03
CA SER A 909 39.94 35.57 -47.94
C SER A 909 41.17 34.71 -48.35
N ARG A 910 41.05 33.39 -48.14
CA ARG A 910 41.73 32.26 -48.86
C ARG A 910 43.18 31.86 -48.37
N PRO A 911 43.78 30.71 -48.78
CA PRO A 911 43.54 29.42 -48.07
C PRO A 911 44.77 28.44 -47.98
N ARG A 912 44.49 27.18 -47.55
CA ARG A 912 45.00 25.90 -48.11
C ARG A 912 46.29 25.24 -47.53
N ALA A 913 46.18 23.90 -47.37
CA ALA A 913 47.24 22.87 -47.21
C ALA A 913 48.04 22.86 -45.88
N GLY A 914 48.57 21.71 -45.42
CA GLY A 914 48.45 20.34 -45.96
C GLY A 914 49.32 19.30 -45.21
N ALA A 915 49.32 18.05 -45.70
CA ALA A 915 49.94 16.84 -45.12
C ALA A 915 49.23 16.30 -43.84
N GLY A 916 49.12 14.99 -43.55
CA GLY A 916 49.60 13.78 -44.23
C GLY A 916 50.96 13.28 -43.73
N ALA A 917 51.26 11.98 -43.60
CA ALA A 917 50.42 10.77 -43.60
C ALA A 917 51.23 9.62 -42.93
N GLY A 918 50.58 8.57 -42.41
CA GLY A 918 51.27 7.43 -41.81
C GLY A 918 50.32 6.36 -41.26
N ALA A 919 50.73 5.10 -41.26
CA ALA A 919 49.92 3.94 -40.85
C ALA A 919 50.79 2.92 -40.09
N GLY A 920 50.17 2.02 -39.32
CA GLY A 920 50.90 0.92 -38.66
C GLY A 920 50.04 0.08 -37.71
N SER A 921 49.95 -1.21 -38.00
CA SER A 921 49.35 -2.26 -37.18
C SER A 921 50.07 -2.52 -35.84
N GLY A 922 49.37 -3.08 -34.86
CA GLY A 922 49.96 -3.69 -33.67
C GLY A 922 48.89 -4.36 -32.80
N ALA A 923 49.24 -5.44 -32.08
CA ALA A 923 48.30 -6.22 -31.29
C ALA A 923 48.84 -6.59 -29.90
N GLU A 924 47.91 -7.08 -29.06
CA GLU A 924 48.12 -8.06 -27.98
C GLU A 924 48.65 -7.69 -26.57
N VAL A 925 48.14 -8.48 -25.61
CA VAL A 925 48.69 -8.89 -24.29
C VAL A 925 48.94 -7.82 -23.20
N ARG A 926 47.86 -7.57 -22.43
CA ARG A 926 47.72 -7.94 -20.99
C ARG A 926 49.00 -7.97 -20.12
N ALA A 927 49.15 -7.03 -19.16
CA ALA A 927 49.25 -7.33 -17.70
C ALA A 927 49.55 -6.12 -16.77
N ARG A 928 49.10 -6.25 -15.52
CA ARG A 928 49.67 -5.70 -14.26
C ARG A 928 49.75 -4.17 -14.01
N SER A 929 48.76 -3.70 -13.25
CA SER A 929 48.93 -3.10 -11.91
C SER A 929 50.11 -2.14 -11.62
N GLY A 930 49.81 -0.87 -11.35
CA GLY A 930 50.69 0.08 -10.68
C GLY A 930 49.91 1.31 -10.21
N SER A 931 50.02 1.66 -8.93
CA SER A 931 49.34 2.82 -8.32
C SER A 931 50.01 4.15 -8.71
N GLY A 932 49.22 5.18 -9.01
CA GLY A 932 49.72 6.55 -9.21
C GLY A 932 48.65 7.59 -8.90
N SER A 933 48.87 8.40 -7.86
CA SER A 933 47.99 9.53 -7.53
C SER A 933 48.09 10.63 -8.59
N GLY A 934 46.95 11.19 -9.00
CA GLY A 934 46.86 12.31 -9.92
C GLY A 934 45.81 13.30 -9.44
N SER A 935 46.21 14.55 -9.22
CA SER A 935 45.34 15.64 -8.76
C SER A 935 44.23 15.95 -9.78
N GLY A 936 43.03 16.22 -9.29
CA GLY A 936 41.87 16.52 -10.14
C GLY A 936 42.05 17.78 -11.00
N SER A 937 41.54 17.71 -12.23
CA SER A 937 41.22 18.86 -13.06
C SER A 937 39.72 18.82 -13.34
N ALA A 938 38.98 19.80 -12.83
CA ALA A 938 37.54 19.92 -13.08
C ALA A 938 37.26 20.38 -14.53
N ALA A 939 35.97 20.40 -14.89
CA ALA A 939 35.41 20.97 -16.12
C ALA A 939 35.70 20.24 -17.45
N SER A 940 35.12 19.05 -17.63
CA SER A 940 34.50 18.67 -18.92
C SER A 940 33.27 17.80 -18.65
N GLY A 941 32.15 18.06 -19.33
CA GLY A 941 30.82 17.59 -18.89
C GLY A 941 30.11 16.59 -19.80
N ASP A 942 29.02 16.04 -19.25
CA ASP A 942 27.87 15.41 -19.93
C ASP A 942 28.12 14.18 -20.84
N ARG A 943 28.91 13.21 -20.38
CA ARG A 943 28.82 11.82 -20.87
C ARG A 943 29.04 10.82 -19.75
N LEU A 944 28.02 10.01 -19.44
CA LEU A 944 28.21 8.83 -18.58
C LEU A 944 29.25 7.88 -19.19
N PRO A 945 30.06 7.20 -18.36
CA PRO A 945 30.90 6.09 -18.80
C PRO A 945 30.02 4.94 -19.32
N ARG A 946 30.47 4.28 -20.40
CA ARG A 946 29.89 3.01 -20.83
C ARG A 946 30.46 1.88 -19.97
N THR A 947 29.69 1.45 -18.98
CA THR A 947 29.98 0.28 -18.14
C THR A 947 29.70 -1.03 -18.89
N THR A 948 30.37 -2.12 -18.53
CA THR A 948 29.93 -3.45 -18.97
C THR A 948 28.67 -3.87 -18.21
N SER A 949 27.97 -4.91 -18.66
CA SER A 949 26.82 -5.46 -17.94
C SER A 949 27.17 -5.91 -16.51
N ALA A 950 28.40 -6.38 -16.29
CA ALA A 950 28.89 -6.79 -14.97
C ALA A 950 29.14 -5.58 -14.07
N ASP A 951 29.85 -4.56 -14.55
CA ASP A 951 30.09 -3.33 -13.77
C ASP A 951 28.76 -2.63 -13.45
N THR A 952 27.85 -2.60 -14.42
CA THR A 952 26.50 -2.02 -14.25
C THR A 952 25.72 -2.74 -13.15
N LEU A 953 25.73 -4.08 -13.14
CA LEU A 953 25.11 -4.88 -12.09
C LEU A 953 25.77 -4.63 -10.73
N ALA A 954 27.10 -4.54 -10.67
CA ALA A 954 27.84 -4.26 -9.45
C ALA A 954 27.54 -2.86 -8.88
N THR A 955 27.52 -1.81 -9.72
CA THR A 955 27.13 -0.45 -9.31
C THR A 955 25.68 -0.40 -8.83
N MET A 956 24.75 -1.08 -9.51
CA MET A 956 23.35 -1.15 -9.06
C MET A 956 23.21 -1.88 -7.72
N GLN A 957 23.96 -2.96 -7.49
CA GLN A 957 23.94 -3.71 -6.23
C GLN A 957 24.58 -2.93 -5.08
N ALA A 958 25.72 -2.27 -5.32
CA ALA A 958 26.36 -1.40 -4.33
C ALA A 958 25.42 -0.27 -3.91
N ALA A 959 24.86 0.46 -4.88
CA ALA A 959 23.93 1.55 -4.63
C ALA A 959 22.62 1.11 -3.95
N ALA A 960 22.11 -0.10 -4.26
CA ALA A 960 20.95 -0.66 -3.56
C ALA A 960 21.25 -1.09 -2.11
N LEU A 961 22.53 -1.26 -1.75
CA LEU A 961 22.98 -1.56 -0.38
C LEU A 961 23.30 -0.28 0.42
N THR A 962 23.78 0.79 -0.22
CA THR A 962 24.11 2.08 0.41
C THR A 962 22.97 3.09 0.40
N GLY A 963 21.99 2.94 -0.51
CA GLY A 963 21.00 3.96 -0.82
C GLY A 963 21.49 5.05 -1.78
N SER A 964 22.68 4.90 -2.36
CA SER A 964 23.29 5.89 -3.27
C SER A 964 22.43 6.16 -4.51
N ASN A 965 22.38 7.42 -4.95
CA ASN A 965 21.83 7.77 -6.26
C ASN A 965 22.81 7.34 -7.38
N VAL A 966 22.28 6.78 -8.48
CA VAL A 966 23.04 6.37 -9.65
C VAL A 966 22.49 7.04 -10.90
N TRP A 967 23.36 7.71 -11.64
CA TRP A 967 23.07 8.21 -12.98
C TRP A 967 23.18 7.03 -13.96
N ILE A 968 22.16 6.81 -14.79
CA ILE A 968 22.13 5.78 -15.82
C ILE A 968 21.87 6.35 -17.22
N GLY A 969 22.47 5.74 -18.23
CA GLY A 969 22.01 5.80 -19.61
C GLY A 969 21.08 4.61 -19.87
N TYR A 970 19.87 4.84 -20.36
CA TYR A 970 18.86 3.81 -20.57
C TYR A 970 18.22 3.90 -21.97
N VAL A 971 18.20 2.79 -22.70
CA VAL A 971 17.54 2.69 -24.02
C VAL A 971 16.14 2.10 -23.85
N ASN A 972 15.11 2.85 -24.26
CA ASN A 972 13.74 2.38 -24.16
C ASN A 972 13.38 1.34 -25.25
N ALA A 973 12.17 0.78 -25.19
CA ALA A 973 11.70 -0.25 -26.13
C ALA A 973 11.65 0.22 -27.60
N ASN A 974 11.67 1.53 -27.84
CA ASN A 974 11.61 2.16 -29.16
C ASN A 974 13.01 2.56 -29.68
N GLY A 975 14.09 2.12 -29.00
CA GLY A 975 15.47 2.43 -29.36
C GLY A 975 15.96 3.83 -28.96
N ALA A 976 15.12 4.66 -28.34
CA ALA A 976 15.54 5.99 -27.90
C ALA A 976 16.34 5.91 -26.59
N ALA A 977 17.56 6.46 -26.61
CA ALA A 977 18.39 6.62 -25.43
C ALA A 977 17.93 7.81 -24.58
N THR A 978 17.84 7.61 -23.27
CA THR A 978 17.54 8.64 -22.27
C THR A 978 18.50 8.52 -21.10
N GLN A 979 19.01 9.63 -20.57
CA GLN A 979 19.69 9.62 -19.27
C GLN A 979 18.64 9.69 -18.15
N ARG A 980 18.92 9.11 -16.98
CA ARG A 980 18.07 9.14 -15.78
C ARG A 980 18.91 9.13 -14.51
N VAL A 981 18.51 9.86 -13.48
CA VAL A 981 19.04 9.64 -12.12
C VAL A 981 18.05 8.74 -11.39
N ILE A 982 18.54 7.63 -10.84
CA ILE A 982 17.73 6.64 -10.13
C ILE A 982 18.30 6.36 -8.73
N ALA A 983 17.46 6.03 -7.76
CA ALA A 983 17.87 5.40 -6.50
C ALA A 983 17.53 3.91 -6.57
N PRO A 984 18.50 3.00 -6.74
CA PRO A 984 18.26 1.56 -6.76
C PRO A 984 17.68 1.06 -5.43
N VAL A 985 16.60 0.27 -5.49
CA VAL A 985 15.93 -0.30 -4.30
C VAL A 985 16.07 -1.82 -4.25
N ARG A 986 16.06 -2.50 -5.41
CA ARG A 986 16.18 -3.97 -5.51
C ARG A 986 16.81 -4.38 -6.84
N VAL A 987 17.78 -5.30 -6.83
CA VAL A 987 18.45 -5.81 -8.04
C VAL A 987 18.34 -7.33 -8.08
N GLU A 988 17.43 -7.87 -8.89
CA GLU A 988 17.12 -9.31 -8.97
C GLU A 988 16.70 -9.71 -10.40
N GLY A 989 16.95 -10.97 -10.80
CA GLY A 989 16.42 -11.55 -12.04
C GLY A 989 16.81 -10.85 -13.35
N GLY A 990 17.93 -10.11 -13.37
CA GLY A 990 18.34 -9.30 -14.52
C GLY A 990 17.68 -7.91 -14.61
N PHE A 991 16.94 -7.50 -13.57
CA PHE A 991 16.29 -6.20 -13.46
C PHE A 991 16.79 -5.42 -12.23
N VAL A 992 16.72 -4.09 -12.30
CA VAL A 992 16.80 -3.20 -11.15
C VAL A 992 15.49 -2.44 -10.98
N THR A 993 14.83 -2.61 -9.84
CA THR A 993 13.73 -1.76 -9.41
C THR A 993 14.32 -0.58 -8.63
N ALA A 994 14.01 0.63 -9.09
CA ALA A 994 14.59 1.87 -8.59
C ALA A 994 13.56 3.00 -8.59
N TYR A 995 13.72 3.98 -7.72
CA TYR A 995 13.01 5.26 -7.83
C TYR A 995 13.64 6.08 -8.96
N ASP A 996 12.89 6.44 -10.00
CA ASP A 996 13.38 7.29 -11.10
C ASP A 996 13.08 8.76 -10.81
N HIS A 997 14.08 9.50 -10.31
CA HIS A 997 13.95 10.95 -10.03
C HIS A 997 13.61 11.76 -11.29
N THR A 998 13.87 11.21 -12.47
CA THR A 998 13.55 11.81 -13.79
C THR A 998 12.10 11.63 -14.21
N ALA A 999 11.36 10.73 -13.55
CA ALA A 999 9.94 10.45 -13.82
C ALA A 999 9.05 10.51 -12.57
N ASP A 1000 9.66 10.67 -11.39
CA ASP A 1000 9.06 10.72 -10.07
C ASP A 1000 8.22 9.48 -9.70
N GLU A 1001 8.58 8.30 -10.20
CA GLU A 1001 7.93 7.03 -9.87
C GLU A 1001 8.92 5.86 -9.78
N VAL A 1002 8.56 4.83 -8.99
CA VAL A 1002 9.33 3.59 -8.90
C VAL A 1002 9.15 2.78 -10.19
N ARG A 1003 10.26 2.37 -10.80
CA ARG A 1003 10.31 1.67 -12.08
C ARG A 1003 11.29 0.50 -12.04
N THR A 1004 10.93 -0.56 -12.75
CA THR A 1004 11.78 -1.72 -12.98
C THR A 1004 12.45 -1.62 -14.35
N TYR A 1005 13.78 -1.49 -14.33
CA TYR A 1005 14.63 -1.39 -15.53
C TYR A 1005 15.31 -2.73 -15.81
N PRO A 1006 15.20 -3.29 -17.02
CA PRO A 1006 16.04 -4.41 -17.43
C PRO A 1006 17.51 -3.95 -17.55
N LEU A 1007 18.43 -4.62 -16.84
CA LEU A 1007 19.84 -4.25 -16.79
C LEU A 1007 20.48 -4.26 -18.19
N HIS A 1008 20.06 -5.16 -19.08
CA HIS A 1008 20.55 -5.25 -20.46
C HIS A 1008 20.17 -4.07 -21.37
N ARG A 1009 19.41 -3.09 -20.87
CA ARG A 1009 19.10 -1.82 -21.57
C ARG A 1009 19.76 -0.60 -20.94
N ILE A 1010 20.49 -0.79 -19.84
CA ILE A 1010 21.35 0.25 -19.26
C ILE A 1010 22.67 0.25 -20.05
N THR A 1011 23.05 1.39 -20.59
CA THR A 1011 24.22 1.58 -21.49
C THR A 1011 25.40 2.26 -20.81
N GLY A 1012 25.24 2.61 -19.54
CA GLY A 1012 26.21 3.26 -18.68
C GLY A 1012 25.60 3.50 -17.30
N ALA A 1013 26.36 3.30 -16.24
CA ALA A 1013 25.98 3.63 -14.86
C ALA A 1013 27.15 4.33 -14.14
N ALA A 1014 26.85 5.35 -13.34
CA ALA A 1014 27.82 6.04 -12.50
C ALA A 1014 27.15 6.51 -11.21
N GLU A 1015 27.78 6.25 -10.08
CA GLU A 1015 27.33 6.72 -8.76
C GLU A 1015 27.45 8.24 -8.66
N LEU A 1016 26.45 8.90 -8.05
CA LEU A 1016 26.45 10.34 -7.82
C LEU A 1016 27.17 10.62 -6.49
N ALA A 1017 28.40 11.10 -6.54
CA ALA A 1017 29.16 11.49 -5.35
C ALA A 1017 28.52 12.71 -4.66
N GLU A 1018 28.50 12.72 -3.32
CA GLU A 1018 27.79 13.73 -2.53
C GLU A 1018 28.37 15.15 -2.67
N ASP A 1019 29.69 15.27 -2.90
CA ASP A 1019 30.43 16.54 -3.02
C ASP A 1019 30.47 17.12 -4.46
N ALA A 1020 29.50 16.81 -5.33
CA ALA A 1020 29.59 17.06 -6.77
C ALA A 1020 28.68 18.18 -7.35
N THR A 1021 28.39 19.24 -6.59
CA THR A 1021 27.83 20.52 -7.11
C THR A 1021 28.36 21.74 -6.36
#